data_AF-G0IZ78-F1
#
_entry.id   AF-G0IZ78-F1
#
_cell.length_a   1.000
_cell.length_b   1.000
_cell.length_c   1.000
_cell.angle_alpha   90.00
_cell.angle_beta   90.00
_cell.angle_gamma   90.00
#
_symmetry.space_group_name_H-M   'P 1'
#
loop_
_entity.id
_entity.type
_entity.pdbx_description
1 polymer ?
#
loop_
_entity_poly.entity_id
_entity_poly.type
_entity_poly.pdbx_seq_one_letter_code
_entity_poly.pdbx_strand_id
1 'polypeptide(L)'
;MNNQNKLTNRANVKKAPAGAPPSIITTKIDVRPFNRKEQDIPNWRSAIRSAESRIPRRQLLYDLYADVELDAHVESVTGKRIDPITLANWQFVDKEGQPVDIINEIIDSIGFDDMLKEIIKSKFWGYSMLEPRFYKDVDGTWEMSTYLTPRLNMRPEIGVIAYSITGDEGINVREGYYSKTIMEVGSPQDLGLYMKAAPFQILKRGGVGDWAMFVQVFGNPLVDATWDGFDEEQRTKLLNAINELGAGGALVRPEGTTVTLLENKSNANGDLQDKFMSFLDKQISKALLGSTETTESSTSSGYAQAKVHEGQDEIKHEADLTFTRKVLNSRFIKILQTHGFDTKGGKFIIQGESTELTKRESFEIHRGLKKELGLPIANKFFYETYGVPEPEEGDDIGTTPEPSEEKEEKKEPPKKKAPTDKKAKKEEEVELSSKGAVADFLSRALRFFQSAPVQKTEAGAEVTTCCGEAPTINLKADPEPAFNNLLKAVIKAQGKGFIYTDLVDHIINTLTEAFQLGWEGKPLVQLMDLGFDYGTTDPKMQTAWELNLFRFSTVKAAYQSDEVNKLFHKSRNFAEFERAVKKAYGYKFKSWLISEYNTAYQVAESAQTYYRLQAQKEIFPYWEYRTIGDGRVRDSHRILHGKILPADHSLWRKIFPPNGWGCRCYVVPRMAHEVDQAKVNEDIAFVEDYVKNNPEYKKTKRQGFAINRADIREVFTDSQSYSTDPGKTLKQAGTLTAQDWDMPPIESAQEKRGKSTYQESKDRQVITDFWNHHKVDNKEMTLTDYASRPLSLSKQALNNLTKDTQKHWLLNALPEIIKDPDEVWVNDLTGEAFDTYLYLKYYRGQTLRVVARLSKEGDLTISDWLPNTREKHRRGLPVRK
;
A
#
# COMPACT_ATOMS: atom_id res chain seq x y z
N MET A 1 26.10 43.88 -8.69
CA MET A 1 25.02 44.62 -8.01
C MET A 1 24.26 43.63 -7.13
N ASN A 2 24.65 43.57 -5.86
CA ASN A 2 24.01 42.76 -4.81
C ASN A 2 22.86 43.57 -4.20
N ASN A 3 21.68 42.96 -4.01
CA ASN A 3 20.78 43.33 -2.92
C ASN A 3 19.72 42.24 -2.71
N GLN A 4 19.97 41.36 -1.74
CA GLN A 4 18.92 40.62 -1.05
C GLN A 4 18.65 41.31 0.28
N ASN A 5 17.40 41.75 0.47
CA ASN A 5 16.88 42.33 1.70
C ASN A 5 16.98 41.34 2.87
N LYS A 6 17.85 41.64 3.83
CA LYS A 6 17.81 41.09 5.19
C LYS A 6 16.75 41.85 6.00
N LEU A 7 15.68 41.17 6.39
CA LEU A 7 14.79 41.62 7.46
C LEU A 7 15.49 41.40 8.80
N THR A 8 15.93 42.48 9.45
CA THR A 8 16.47 42.47 10.81
C THR A 8 15.35 42.72 11.83
N ASN A 9 14.89 41.68 12.52
CA ASN A 9 14.18 41.85 13.79
C ASN A 9 15.23 42.10 14.89
N ARG A 10 15.36 43.36 15.31
CA ARG A 10 16.14 43.74 16.50
C ARG A 10 15.28 43.52 17.75
N ALA A 11 15.51 42.42 18.45
CA ALA A 11 15.12 42.30 19.86
C ALA A 11 16.13 43.09 20.72
N ASN A 12 15.62 43.95 21.61
CA ASN A 12 16.39 44.75 22.55
C ASN A 12 17.20 43.87 23.50
N VAL A 13 18.53 43.85 23.35
CA VAL A 13 19.45 43.29 24.35
C VAL A 13 19.88 44.42 25.29
N LYS A 14 19.42 44.38 26.55
CA LYS A 14 19.92 45.26 27.62
C LYS A 14 21.40 44.93 27.88
N LYS A 15 22.28 45.94 27.82
CA LYS A 15 23.69 45.82 28.23
C LYS A 15 23.78 45.57 29.75
N ALA A 16 24.58 44.58 30.15
CA ALA A 16 24.93 44.33 31.53
C ALA A 16 25.83 45.45 32.10
N PRO A 17 25.72 45.78 33.40
CA PRO A 17 26.53 46.84 34.02
C PRO A 17 28.01 46.43 34.13
N ALA A 18 28.88 47.43 34.00
CA ALA A 18 30.33 47.25 34.02
C ALA A 18 30.82 46.80 35.41
N GLY A 19 31.52 45.67 35.48
CA GLY A 19 32.17 45.17 36.69
C GLY A 19 31.69 43.81 37.21
N ALA A 20 30.75 43.13 36.55
CA ALA A 20 30.42 41.75 36.89
C ALA A 20 31.58 40.80 36.51
N PRO A 21 31.95 39.81 37.36
CA PRO A 21 32.89 38.76 36.95
C PRO A 21 32.39 38.15 35.64
N PRO A 22 33.28 37.72 34.72
CA PRO A 22 32.85 37.15 33.45
C PRO A 22 31.84 36.05 33.77
N SER A 23 30.58 36.26 33.38
CA SER A 23 29.57 35.22 33.52
C SER A 23 30.11 34.05 32.73
N ILE A 24 30.52 32.98 33.42
CA ILE A 24 30.82 31.71 32.78
C ILE A 24 29.53 31.37 32.03
N ILE A 25 29.53 31.55 30.71
CA ILE A 25 28.41 31.14 29.87
C ILE A 25 28.51 29.63 29.86
N THR A 26 27.90 28.98 30.85
CA THR A 26 27.74 27.54 30.85
C THR A 26 26.73 27.23 29.75
N THR A 27 27.22 26.96 28.54
CA THR A 27 26.43 26.50 27.41
C THR A 27 25.93 25.09 27.71
N LYS A 28 24.82 24.99 28.46
CA LYS A 28 24.21 23.71 28.83
C LYS A 28 23.43 23.16 27.65
N ILE A 29 23.69 21.90 27.28
CA ILE A 29 22.86 21.15 26.33
C ILE A 29 21.59 20.71 27.07
N ASP A 30 20.42 21.04 26.51
CA ASP A 30 19.12 20.52 26.97
C ASP A 30 18.97 19.07 26.48
N VAL A 31 19.27 18.13 27.38
CA VAL A 31 19.12 16.69 27.14
C VAL A 31 17.75 16.26 27.64
N ARG A 32 16.93 15.71 26.73
CA ARG A 32 15.62 15.16 27.08
C ARG A 32 15.59 13.65 26.83
N PRO A 33 14.77 12.90 27.60
CA PRO A 33 14.55 11.49 27.33
C PRO A 33 13.78 11.28 26.02
N PHE A 34 13.89 10.07 25.46
CA PHE A 34 13.08 9.65 24.30
C PHE A 34 11.59 9.69 24.64
N ASN A 35 10.78 10.18 23.70
CA ASN A 35 9.33 10.21 23.87
C ASN A 35 8.71 8.86 23.50
N ARG A 36 8.43 8.03 24.52
CA ARG A 36 7.77 6.73 24.38
C ARG A 36 6.26 6.91 24.32
N LYS A 37 5.77 7.30 23.14
CA LYS A 37 4.35 7.30 22.79
C LYS A 37 4.03 6.11 21.90
N GLU A 38 2.75 5.77 21.80
CA GLU A 38 2.28 4.78 20.85
C GLU A 38 2.73 5.15 19.42
N GLN A 39 3.33 4.19 18.72
CA GLN A 39 3.85 4.35 17.38
C GLN A 39 2.90 3.66 16.39
N ASP A 40 2.72 4.27 15.22
CA ASP A 40 1.90 3.75 14.14
C ASP A 40 2.61 3.94 12.78
N ILE A 41 2.06 3.34 11.72
CA ILE A 41 2.63 3.43 10.36
C ILE A 41 2.73 4.89 9.87
N PRO A 42 1.75 5.78 10.10
CA PRO A 42 1.88 7.22 9.83
C PRO A 42 3.05 7.91 10.55
N ASN A 43 3.27 7.63 11.84
CA ASN A 43 4.38 8.19 12.63
C ASN A 43 5.72 7.69 12.10
N TRP A 44 5.83 6.40 11.74
CA TRP A 44 7.01 5.84 11.08
C TRP A 44 7.31 6.55 9.75
N ARG A 45 6.31 6.71 8.87
CA ARG A 45 6.47 7.46 7.60
C ARG A 45 6.87 8.91 7.85
N SER A 46 6.31 9.55 8.88
CA SER A 46 6.63 10.93 9.25
C SER A 46 8.05 11.06 9.78
N ALA A 47 8.54 10.08 10.55
CA ALA A 47 9.91 10.03 11.04
C ALA A 47 10.92 9.95 9.89
N ILE A 48 10.65 9.13 8.86
CA ILE A 48 11.49 9.05 7.65
C ILE A 48 11.51 10.39 6.92
N ARG A 49 10.33 10.96 6.62
CA ARG A 49 10.23 12.26 5.94
C ARG A 49 10.97 13.38 6.68
N SER A 50 10.91 13.37 8.00
CA SER A 50 11.62 14.32 8.86
C SER A 50 13.14 14.15 8.76
N ALA A 51 13.62 12.91 8.76
CA ALA A 51 15.04 12.57 8.66
C ALA A 51 15.61 12.81 7.25
N GLU A 52 14.81 12.69 6.19
CA GLU A 52 15.22 12.91 4.79
C GLU A 52 14.96 14.33 4.29
N SER A 53 14.41 15.21 5.13
CA SER A 53 14.10 16.58 4.75
C SER A 53 15.37 17.39 4.44
N ARG A 54 15.21 18.56 3.78
CA ARG A 54 16.35 19.45 3.46
C ARG A 54 17.16 19.88 4.69
N ILE A 55 16.52 19.98 5.85
CA ILE A 55 17.16 20.20 7.15
C ILE A 55 16.77 19.01 8.04
N PRO A 56 17.52 17.90 7.98
CA PRO A 56 17.17 16.65 8.65
C PRO A 56 16.90 16.82 10.15
N ARG A 57 15.76 16.31 10.60
CA ARG A 57 15.38 16.23 12.01
C ARG A 57 15.11 14.76 12.37
N ARG A 58 16.04 14.14 13.09
CA ARG A 58 15.96 12.73 13.50
C ARG A 58 15.27 12.48 14.84
N GLN A 59 14.71 13.51 15.49
CA GLN A 59 14.02 13.33 16.78
C GLN A 59 12.95 12.23 16.70
N LEU A 60 12.02 12.34 15.74
CA LEU A 60 10.95 11.36 15.55
C LEU A 60 11.48 9.96 15.22
N LEU A 61 12.61 9.89 14.52
CA LEU A 61 13.25 8.64 14.12
C LEU A 61 13.85 7.92 15.33
N TYR A 62 14.56 8.65 16.19
CA TYR A 62 15.17 8.09 17.38
C TYR A 62 14.16 7.79 18.48
N ASP A 63 13.09 8.57 18.61
CA ASP A 63 11.96 8.25 19.48
C ASP A 63 11.30 6.92 19.06
N LEU A 64 11.17 6.67 17.75
CA LEU A 64 10.67 5.41 17.22
C LEU A 64 11.63 4.25 17.51
N TYR A 65 12.94 4.42 17.29
CA TYR A 65 13.93 3.35 17.53
C TYR A 65 14.03 2.95 19.00
N ALA A 66 13.85 3.91 19.91
CA ALA A 66 13.78 3.63 21.33
C ALA A 66 12.59 2.76 21.72
N ASP A 67 11.51 2.71 20.91
CA ASP A 67 10.40 1.76 21.11
C ASP A 67 10.65 0.42 20.42
N VAL A 68 11.28 0.43 19.24
CA VAL A 68 11.63 -0.80 18.50
C VAL A 68 12.63 -1.67 19.25
N GLU A 69 13.64 -1.06 19.91
CA GLU A 69 14.65 -1.78 20.71
C GLU A 69 14.04 -2.48 21.93
N LEU A 70 12.85 -2.10 22.40
CA LEU A 70 12.18 -2.76 23.54
C LEU A 70 11.55 -4.11 23.19
N ASP A 71 11.44 -4.46 21.90
CA ASP A 71 10.88 -5.74 21.49
C ASP A 71 11.87 -6.89 21.74
N ALA A 72 11.43 -7.94 22.44
CA ALA A 72 12.29 -9.06 22.83
C ALA A 72 12.89 -9.82 21.64
N HIS A 73 12.19 -9.87 20.51
CA HIS A 73 12.71 -10.50 19.28
C HIS A 73 13.77 -9.62 18.62
N VAL A 74 13.56 -8.30 18.59
CA VAL A 74 14.58 -7.34 18.13
C VAL A 74 15.84 -7.44 19.00
N GLU A 75 15.71 -7.47 20.32
CA GLU A 75 16.85 -7.61 21.25
C GLU A 75 17.61 -8.92 20.98
N SER A 76 16.91 -10.06 20.85
CA SER A 76 17.52 -11.35 20.55
C SER A 76 18.30 -11.36 19.22
N VAL A 77 17.70 -10.80 18.16
CA VAL A 77 18.32 -10.76 16.83
C VAL A 77 19.49 -9.79 16.76
N THR A 78 19.41 -8.65 17.46
CA THR A 78 20.52 -7.70 17.51
C THR A 78 21.65 -8.18 18.41
N GLY A 79 21.36 -8.81 19.55
CA GLY A 79 22.33 -9.45 20.44
C GLY A 79 23.23 -10.43 19.71
N LYS A 80 22.66 -11.31 18.87
CA LYS A 80 23.43 -12.23 18.01
C LYS A 80 24.51 -11.56 17.16
N ARG A 81 24.35 -10.28 16.79
CA ARG A 81 25.33 -9.52 16.00
C ARG A 81 26.29 -8.70 16.86
N ILE A 82 25.86 -8.31 18.07
CA ILE A 82 26.65 -7.50 19.00
C ILE A 82 27.61 -8.39 19.79
N ASP A 83 27.13 -9.50 20.32
CA ASP A 83 27.88 -10.37 21.23
C ASP A 83 29.17 -10.94 20.61
N PRO A 84 29.20 -11.40 19.33
CA PRO A 84 30.44 -11.87 18.73
C PRO A 84 31.52 -10.79 18.61
N ILE A 85 31.14 -9.51 18.58
CA ILE A 85 32.07 -8.39 18.48
C ILE A 85 32.70 -8.10 19.83
N THR A 86 31.91 -8.11 20.91
CA THR A 86 32.43 -7.90 22.27
C THR A 86 33.22 -9.10 22.76
N LEU A 87 32.87 -10.31 22.33
CA LEU A 87 33.57 -11.55 22.68
C LEU A 87 34.82 -11.80 21.82
N ALA A 88 35.02 -11.06 20.73
CA ALA A 88 36.19 -11.22 19.88
C ALA A 88 37.47 -10.83 20.62
N ASN A 89 38.54 -11.60 20.41
CA ASN A 89 39.83 -11.37 21.04
C ASN A 89 40.58 -10.20 20.37
N TRP A 90 40.19 -8.97 20.69
CA TRP A 90 40.78 -7.74 20.16
C TRP A 90 42.19 -7.52 20.70
N GLN A 91 43.13 -7.21 19.80
CA GLN A 91 44.49 -6.88 20.19
C GLN A 91 45.02 -5.71 19.34
N PHE A 92 45.75 -4.80 19.98
CA PHE A 92 46.50 -3.76 19.28
C PHE A 92 47.95 -4.19 19.10
N VAL A 93 48.39 -4.26 17.84
CA VAL A 93 49.76 -4.64 17.47
C VAL A 93 50.45 -3.48 16.75
N ASP A 94 51.76 -3.34 16.93
CA ASP A 94 52.59 -2.37 16.21
C ASP A 94 52.80 -2.75 14.73
N LYS A 95 53.67 -2.02 14.02
CA LYS A 95 53.96 -2.29 12.60
C LYS A 95 54.65 -3.63 12.40
N GLU A 96 55.42 -4.07 13.39
CA GLU A 96 56.18 -5.31 13.45
C GLU A 96 55.33 -6.49 13.95
N GLY A 97 54.08 -6.24 14.35
CA GLY A 97 53.13 -7.25 14.80
C GLY A 97 53.26 -7.60 16.29
N GLN A 98 54.00 -6.83 17.09
CA GLN A 98 54.13 -7.03 18.53
C GLN A 98 53.01 -6.31 19.29
N PRO A 99 52.47 -6.90 20.36
CA PRO A 99 51.44 -6.25 21.17
C PRO A 99 51.98 -5.00 21.86
N VAL A 100 51.16 -3.94 21.92
CA VAL A 100 51.48 -2.71 22.67
C VAL A 100 50.75 -2.73 24.00
N ASP A 101 51.46 -3.08 25.07
CA ASP A 101 50.88 -3.35 26.40
C ASP A 101 49.93 -2.26 26.90
N ILE A 102 50.35 -0.99 26.87
CA ILE A 102 49.54 0.15 27.35
C ILE A 102 48.20 0.29 26.62
N ILE A 103 48.15 -0.02 25.32
CA ILE A 103 46.90 0.06 24.54
C ILE A 103 46.05 -1.19 24.77
N ASN A 104 46.67 -2.35 25.00
CA ASN A 104 45.96 -3.56 25.35
C ASN A 104 45.36 -3.48 26.76
N GLU A 105 45.96 -2.74 27.71
CA GLU A 105 45.32 -2.39 28.99
C GLU A 105 44.00 -1.63 28.77
N ILE A 106 43.99 -0.67 27.83
CA ILE A 106 42.78 0.09 27.48
C ILE A 106 41.73 -0.81 26.82
N ILE A 107 42.15 -1.79 26.01
CA ILE A 107 41.24 -2.74 25.35
C ILE A 107 40.50 -3.61 26.38
N ASP A 108 41.17 -3.96 27.49
CA ASP A 108 40.61 -4.79 28.57
C ASP A 108 39.66 -4.01 29.51
N SER A 109 39.32 -2.76 29.19
CA SER A 109 38.41 -1.92 29.97
C SER A 109 36.94 -2.07 29.57
N ILE A 110 36.03 -1.90 30.53
CA ILE A 110 34.57 -1.89 30.28
C ILE A 110 34.18 -0.82 29.24
N GLY A 111 34.84 0.34 29.28
CA GLY A 111 34.55 1.41 28.32
C GLY A 111 34.89 1.05 26.88
N PHE A 112 35.82 0.11 26.66
CA PHE A 112 36.12 -0.41 25.32
C PHE A 112 34.97 -1.25 24.78
N ASP A 113 34.42 -2.16 25.59
CA ASP A 113 33.22 -2.92 25.24
C ASP A 113 32.02 -2.01 24.94
N ASP A 114 31.80 -0.98 25.75
CA ASP A 114 30.74 0.01 25.50
C ASP A 114 30.95 0.75 24.18
N MET A 115 32.21 1.06 23.82
CA MET A 115 32.53 1.63 22.52
C MET A 115 32.23 0.65 21.37
N LEU A 116 32.63 -0.62 21.49
CA LEU A 116 32.36 -1.64 20.47
C LEU A 116 30.85 -1.78 20.24
N LYS A 117 30.06 -1.82 21.33
CA LYS A 117 28.59 -1.85 21.29
C LYS A 117 28.04 -0.63 20.55
N GLU A 118 28.50 0.59 20.87
CA GLU A 118 28.01 1.80 20.21
C GLU A 118 28.43 1.91 18.73
N ILE A 119 29.59 1.36 18.36
CA ILE A 119 30.04 1.25 16.97
C ILE A 119 29.08 0.36 16.18
N ILE A 120 28.76 -0.84 16.66
CA ILE A 120 27.85 -1.74 15.93
C ILE A 120 26.41 -1.25 16.00
N LYS A 121 25.98 -0.67 17.13
CA LYS A 121 24.67 -0.02 17.25
C LYS A 121 24.48 1.11 16.25
N SER A 122 25.55 1.71 15.75
CA SER A 122 25.47 2.66 14.64
C SER A 122 24.86 2.05 13.37
N LYS A 123 24.94 0.73 13.11
CA LYS A 123 24.26 0.11 11.97
C LYS A 123 22.75 0.01 12.18
N PHE A 124 22.29 -0.17 13.41
CA PHE A 124 20.87 -0.27 13.74
C PHE A 124 20.22 1.11 13.84
N TRP A 125 20.90 2.05 14.49
CA TRP A 125 20.47 3.44 14.70
C TRP A 125 20.86 4.41 13.56
N GLY A 126 21.72 3.97 12.63
CA GLY A 126 22.21 4.72 11.45
C GLY A 126 23.51 5.48 11.68
N TYR A 127 23.58 6.29 12.73
CA TYR A 127 24.73 7.13 13.03
C TYR A 127 24.92 7.36 14.53
N SER A 128 26.16 7.42 14.99
CA SER A 128 26.53 7.65 16.40
C SER A 128 27.72 8.62 16.51
N MET A 129 27.69 9.49 17.53
CA MET A 129 28.85 10.28 17.98
C MET A 129 29.22 9.86 19.40
N LEU A 130 30.46 9.44 19.59
CA LEU A 130 30.96 8.99 20.90
C LEU A 130 32.27 9.68 21.25
N GLU A 131 32.46 9.98 22.53
CA GLU A 131 33.69 10.57 23.07
C GLU A 131 34.35 9.57 24.02
N PRO A 132 35.45 8.91 23.60
CA PRO A 132 36.27 8.10 24.49
C PRO A 132 37.04 9.00 25.45
N ARG A 133 37.06 8.64 26.73
CA ARG A 133 37.77 9.36 27.78
C ARG A 133 38.67 8.40 28.53
N PHE A 134 39.91 8.80 28.74
CA PHE A 134 40.93 7.99 29.38
C PHE A 134 41.26 8.56 30.74
N TYR A 135 41.41 7.69 31.73
CA TYR A 135 41.81 8.04 33.08
C TYR A 135 42.66 6.91 33.65
N LYS A 136 43.33 7.17 34.76
CA LYS A 136 44.05 6.13 35.50
C LYS A 136 43.21 5.68 36.67
N ASP A 137 43.12 4.36 36.86
CA ASP A 137 42.49 3.80 38.04
C ASP A 137 43.38 3.94 39.29
N VAL A 138 42.86 3.54 40.45
CA VAL A 138 43.56 3.54 41.74
C VAL A 138 44.88 2.78 41.67
N ASP A 139 44.93 1.69 40.90
CA ASP A 139 46.11 0.84 40.72
C ASP A 139 47.11 1.37 39.68
N GLY A 140 46.81 2.51 39.06
CA GLY A 140 47.68 3.19 38.09
C GLY A 140 47.61 2.66 36.65
N THR A 141 46.78 1.63 36.41
CA THR A 141 46.40 1.10 35.09
C THR A 141 45.57 2.11 34.31
N TRP A 142 45.67 2.06 32.97
CA TRP A 142 44.87 2.92 32.11
C TRP A 142 43.48 2.33 31.87
N GLU A 143 42.47 3.14 32.15
CA GLU A 143 41.05 2.82 31.97
C GLU A 143 40.41 3.73 30.93
N MET A 144 39.32 3.25 30.31
CA MET A 144 38.52 4.03 29.37
C MET A 144 37.05 4.08 29.80
N SER A 145 36.42 5.21 29.53
CA SER A 145 34.95 5.34 29.53
C SER A 145 34.51 5.91 28.19
N THR A 146 33.35 5.47 27.71
CA THR A 146 32.80 5.93 26.43
C THR A 146 31.54 6.73 26.67
N TYR A 147 31.54 8.01 26.29
CA TYR A 147 30.37 8.86 26.38
C TYR A 147 29.64 8.93 25.03
N LEU A 148 28.47 8.31 24.94
CA LEU A 148 27.57 8.50 23.80
C LEU A 148 26.93 9.88 23.89
N THR A 149 27.12 10.70 22.86
CA THR A 149 26.44 11.99 22.77
C THR A 149 24.91 11.79 22.73
N PRO A 150 24.09 12.71 23.27
CA PRO A 150 22.64 12.59 23.19
C PRO A 150 22.14 12.52 21.73
N ARG A 151 21.58 11.36 21.33
CA ARG A 151 21.15 11.10 19.93
C ARG A 151 20.18 12.16 19.40
N LEU A 152 19.24 12.63 20.22
CA LEU A 152 18.25 13.67 19.85
C LEU A 152 18.88 15.02 19.47
N ASN A 153 20.07 15.32 19.99
CA ASN A 153 20.78 16.57 19.78
C ASN A 153 21.78 16.50 18.62
N MET A 154 22.03 15.31 18.05
CA MET A 154 22.98 15.14 16.94
C MET A 154 22.44 15.73 15.64
N ARG A 155 23.31 16.40 14.87
CA ARG A 155 23.13 16.82 13.48
C ARG A 155 24.26 16.24 12.62
N PRO A 156 24.16 14.98 12.20
CA PRO A 156 25.21 14.26 11.46
C PRO A 156 25.69 14.98 10.19
N GLU A 157 24.79 15.63 9.46
CA GLU A 157 25.07 16.27 8.17
C GLU A 157 26.09 17.39 8.31
N ILE A 158 25.86 18.25 9.31
CA ILE A 158 26.70 19.42 9.58
C ILE A 158 27.77 19.15 10.65
N GLY A 159 27.71 18.01 11.35
CA GLY A 159 28.64 17.66 12.43
C GLY A 159 28.45 18.55 13.66
N VAL A 160 27.21 18.80 14.06
CA VAL A 160 26.89 19.67 15.21
C VAL A 160 26.09 18.91 16.27
N ILE A 161 26.42 19.14 17.53
CA ILE A 161 25.61 18.75 18.69
C ILE A 161 24.81 19.97 19.13
N ALA A 162 23.53 20.01 18.79
CA ALA A 162 22.66 21.14 19.06
C ALA A 162 22.39 21.31 20.56
N TYR A 163 22.37 22.55 21.06
CA TYR A 163 22.03 22.84 22.45
C TYR A 163 20.59 22.48 22.80
N SER A 164 19.70 22.49 21.80
CA SER A 164 18.28 22.13 21.90
C SER A 164 17.91 21.17 20.77
N ILE A 165 16.94 20.30 21.03
CA ILE A 165 16.43 19.33 20.06
C ILE A 165 15.80 20.02 18.83
N THR A 166 15.23 21.22 18.99
CA THR A 166 14.64 22.00 17.89
C THR A 166 15.59 23.04 17.29
N GLY A 167 16.69 23.33 17.96
CA GLY A 167 17.68 24.31 17.52
C GLY A 167 18.68 23.75 16.50
N ASP A 168 19.37 24.67 15.81
CA ASP A 168 20.50 24.40 14.92
C ASP A 168 21.84 24.92 15.48
N GLU A 169 21.77 25.77 16.50
CA GLU A 169 22.96 26.23 17.21
C GLU A 169 23.46 25.15 18.17
N GLY A 170 24.77 24.94 18.17
CA GLY A 170 25.38 23.86 18.92
C GLY A 170 26.89 23.85 18.83
N ILE A 171 27.48 22.79 19.35
CA ILE A 171 28.92 22.53 19.33
C ILE A 171 29.27 21.83 18.01
N ASN A 172 30.13 22.44 17.19
CA ASN A 172 30.65 21.80 15.99
C ASN A 172 31.74 20.78 16.37
N VAL A 173 31.49 19.49 16.11
CA VAL A 173 32.39 18.40 16.47
C VAL A 173 33.51 18.20 15.45
N ARG A 174 33.44 18.85 14.28
CA ARG A 174 34.46 18.77 13.22
C ARG A 174 35.49 19.88 13.30
N GLU A 175 35.34 20.80 14.25
CA GLU A 175 36.23 21.93 14.46
C GLU A 175 36.82 21.92 15.89
N GLY A 176 37.94 22.62 16.07
CA GLY A 176 38.56 22.81 17.38
C GLY A 176 39.00 21.50 18.04
N TYR A 177 38.94 21.47 19.38
CA TYR A 177 39.35 20.34 20.20
C TYR A 177 38.52 19.07 19.94
N TYR A 178 37.20 19.22 19.75
CA TYR A 178 36.27 18.10 19.56
C TYR A 178 36.53 17.29 18.30
N SER A 179 37.10 17.90 17.26
CA SER A 179 37.52 17.19 16.03
C SER A 179 38.51 16.06 16.24
N LYS A 180 39.21 16.07 17.39
CA LYS A 180 40.23 15.10 17.75
C LYS A 180 39.80 14.13 18.85
N THR A 181 38.73 14.43 19.58
CA THR A 181 38.24 13.60 20.70
C THR A 181 36.92 12.89 20.42
N ILE A 182 36.06 13.46 19.57
CA ILE A 182 34.77 12.86 19.21
C ILE A 182 34.94 11.97 17.97
N MET A 183 34.45 10.75 18.10
CA MET A 183 34.37 9.77 17.02
C MET A 183 32.99 9.78 16.37
N GLU A 184 32.94 10.09 15.07
CA GLU A 184 31.75 9.89 14.23
C GLU A 184 31.76 8.48 13.63
N VAL A 185 30.68 7.71 13.83
CA VAL A 185 30.52 6.34 13.30
C VAL A 185 29.23 6.23 12.49
N GLY A 186 29.33 5.61 11.30
CA GLY A 186 28.22 5.51 10.34
C GLY A 186 28.24 6.64 9.31
N SER A 187 27.30 6.57 8.36
CA SER A 187 27.14 7.62 7.35
C SER A 187 26.12 8.66 7.83
N PRO A 188 26.35 9.96 7.63
CA PRO A 188 25.36 10.99 7.99
C PRO A 188 24.00 10.84 7.33
N GLN A 189 23.89 10.12 6.20
CA GLN A 189 22.61 9.86 5.51
C GLN A 189 22.02 8.48 5.84
N ASP A 190 22.72 7.64 6.59
CA ASP A 190 22.19 6.33 6.97
C ASP A 190 21.10 6.50 8.04
N LEU A 191 19.93 5.93 7.77
CA LEU A 191 18.81 5.91 8.71
C LEU A 191 18.90 4.72 9.66
N GLY A 192 19.69 3.69 9.35
CA GLY A 192 19.84 2.51 10.19
C GLY A 192 18.80 1.42 9.92
N LEU A 193 19.11 0.22 10.36
CA LEU A 193 18.28 -0.98 10.13
C LEU A 193 16.96 -0.97 10.90
N TYR A 194 16.87 -0.30 12.06
CA TYR A 194 15.62 -0.18 12.78
C TYR A 194 14.54 0.55 11.98
N MET A 195 14.92 1.43 11.05
CA MET A 195 13.98 2.03 10.10
C MET A 195 13.15 0.97 9.36
N LYS A 196 13.79 -0.13 8.95
CA LYS A 196 13.18 -1.20 8.15
C LYS A 196 12.41 -2.20 9.01
N ALA A 197 12.85 -2.41 10.25
CA ALA A 197 12.20 -3.32 11.19
C ALA A 197 10.96 -2.70 11.89
N ALA A 198 10.96 -1.38 12.07
CA ALA A 198 9.90 -0.63 12.74
C ALA A 198 8.46 -0.96 12.30
N PRO A 199 8.09 -0.99 11.00
CA PRO A 199 6.71 -1.26 10.62
C PRO A 199 6.23 -2.64 11.07
N PHE A 200 7.11 -3.65 11.08
CA PHE A 200 6.75 -5.00 11.53
C PHE A 200 6.58 -5.07 13.05
N GLN A 201 7.46 -4.40 13.80
CA GLN A 201 7.34 -4.31 15.26
C GLN A 201 6.07 -3.56 15.68
N ILE A 202 5.72 -2.46 15.00
CA ILE A 202 4.47 -1.71 15.25
C ILE A 202 3.25 -2.62 15.07
N LEU A 203 3.17 -3.35 13.94
CA LEU A 203 2.07 -4.26 13.67
C LEU A 203 2.03 -5.44 14.64
N LYS A 204 3.19 -5.97 15.03
CA LYS A 204 3.31 -7.07 15.99
C LYS A 204 2.76 -6.65 17.35
N ARG A 205 3.16 -5.48 17.85
CA ARG A 205 2.72 -4.98 19.16
C ARG A 205 1.21 -4.77 19.22
N GLY A 206 0.61 -4.20 18.16
CA GLY A 206 -0.85 -4.11 18.03
C GLY A 206 -1.52 -5.49 18.01
N GLY A 207 -0.98 -6.42 17.19
CA GLY A 207 -1.49 -7.78 17.07
C GLY A 207 -1.45 -8.58 18.37
N VAL A 208 -0.42 -8.40 19.20
CA VAL A 208 -0.35 -9.03 20.54
C VAL A 208 -1.48 -8.52 21.44
N GLY A 209 -1.80 -7.23 21.39
CA GLY A 209 -2.92 -6.65 22.13
C GLY A 209 -4.27 -7.22 21.68
N ASP A 210 -4.49 -7.29 20.37
CA ASP A 210 -5.70 -7.87 19.79
C ASP A 210 -5.84 -9.37 20.12
N TRP A 211 -4.73 -10.10 20.10
CA TRP A 211 -4.71 -11.52 20.44
C TRP A 211 -4.96 -11.76 21.93
N ALA A 212 -4.40 -10.92 22.82
CA ALA A 212 -4.69 -10.98 24.24
C ALA A 212 -6.19 -10.73 24.52
N MET A 213 -6.79 -9.75 23.84
CA MET A 213 -8.23 -9.49 23.90
C MET A 213 -9.03 -10.68 23.37
N PHE A 214 -8.62 -11.30 22.25
CA PHE A 214 -9.25 -12.51 21.73
C PHE A 214 -9.22 -13.65 22.75
N VAL A 215 -8.07 -13.92 23.36
CA VAL A 215 -7.92 -14.95 24.41
C VAL A 215 -8.80 -14.61 25.62
N GLN A 216 -8.93 -13.35 26.00
CA GLN A 216 -9.80 -12.94 27.11
C GLN A 216 -11.29 -13.17 26.80
N VAL A 217 -11.74 -12.80 25.60
CA VAL A 217 -13.15 -12.88 25.19
C VAL A 217 -13.58 -14.31 24.89
N PHE A 218 -12.74 -15.07 24.16
CA PHE A 218 -13.08 -16.41 23.67
C PHE A 218 -12.43 -17.55 24.45
N GLY A 219 -11.43 -17.25 25.29
CA GLY A 219 -10.79 -18.27 26.15
C GLY A 219 -11.57 -18.58 27.42
N ASN A 220 -12.54 -17.74 27.80
CA ASN A 220 -13.43 -18.00 28.92
C ASN A 220 -14.77 -18.54 28.40
N PRO A 221 -15.30 -19.65 28.96
CA PRO A 221 -16.61 -20.16 28.56
C PRO A 221 -17.72 -19.18 28.97
N LEU A 222 -18.71 -18.98 28.10
CA LEU A 222 -19.95 -18.29 28.45
C LEU A 222 -20.81 -19.22 29.30
N VAL A 223 -21.22 -18.77 30.49
CA VAL A 223 -22.12 -19.54 31.34
C VAL A 223 -23.56 -19.15 30.99
N ASP A 224 -24.27 -20.07 30.32
CA ASP A 224 -25.70 -19.94 30.02
C ASP A 224 -26.52 -20.64 31.11
N ALA A 225 -27.28 -19.86 31.86
CA ALA A 225 -28.13 -20.33 32.94
C ALA A 225 -29.59 -19.96 32.69
N THR A 226 -30.48 -20.93 32.92
CA THR A 226 -31.92 -20.73 32.81
C THR A 226 -32.56 -20.58 34.18
N TRP A 227 -33.54 -19.70 34.31
CA TRP A 227 -34.34 -19.55 35.53
C TRP A 227 -35.84 -19.70 35.21
N ASP A 228 -36.58 -20.23 36.18
CA ASP A 228 -38.04 -20.36 36.13
C ASP A 228 -38.66 -19.01 36.53
N GLY A 229 -39.44 -18.40 35.64
CA GLY A 229 -39.71 -16.96 35.55
C GLY A 229 -40.59 -16.33 36.62
N PHE A 230 -40.71 -16.94 37.81
CA PHE A 230 -41.68 -16.54 38.84
C PHE A 230 -41.07 -15.81 40.06
N ASP A 231 -39.73 -15.81 40.24
CA ASP A 231 -39.06 -15.20 41.40
C ASP A 231 -37.80 -14.38 41.04
N GLU A 232 -37.89 -13.05 41.12
CA GLU A 232 -36.81 -12.12 40.78
C GLU A 232 -35.63 -12.14 41.79
N GLU A 233 -35.88 -12.61 43.02
CA GLU A 233 -34.84 -12.80 44.04
C GLU A 233 -33.93 -13.97 43.66
N GLN A 234 -34.50 -15.04 43.10
CA GLN A 234 -33.74 -16.20 42.61
C GLN A 234 -32.87 -15.85 41.41
N ARG A 235 -33.37 -15.05 40.47
CA ARG A 235 -32.59 -14.53 39.33
C ARG A 235 -31.34 -13.79 39.82
N THR A 236 -31.49 -12.95 40.84
CA THR A 236 -30.40 -12.13 41.38
C THR A 236 -29.36 -12.98 42.13
N LYS A 237 -29.81 -13.96 42.94
CA LYS A 237 -28.92 -14.91 43.63
C LYS A 237 -28.14 -15.79 42.65
N LEU A 238 -28.80 -16.26 41.60
CA LEU A 238 -28.18 -17.05 40.53
C LEU A 238 -27.11 -16.22 39.79
N LEU A 239 -27.43 -14.97 39.43
CA LEU A 239 -26.48 -14.06 38.79
C LEU A 239 -25.26 -13.79 39.68
N ASN A 240 -25.46 -13.57 40.98
CA ASN A 240 -24.37 -13.38 41.92
C ASN A 240 -23.51 -14.64 42.08
N ALA A 241 -24.12 -15.83 42.16
CA ALA A 241 -23.39 -17.10 42.22
C ALA A 241 -22.58 -17.37 40.94
N ILE A 242 -23.08 -17.00 39.77
CA ILE A 242 -22.34 -17.13 38.50
C ILE A 242 -21.19 -16.12 38.42
N ASN A 243 -21.40 -14.89 38.86
CA ASN A 243 -20.34 -13.87 38.92
C ASN A 243 -19.23 -14.24 39.92
N GLU A 244 -19.55 -14.98 41.00
CA GLU A 244 -18.57 -15.51 41.95
C GLU A 244 -17.76 -16.70 41.38
N LEU A 245 -18.28 -17.41 40.36
CA LEU A 245 -17.62 -18.57 39.75
C LEU A 245 -16.48 -18.19 38.79
N GLY A 246 -16.42 -16.96 38.27
CA GLY A 246 -15.27 -16.52 37.46
C GLY A 246 -15.51 -15.30 36.57
N ALA A 247 -14.47 -14.95 35.80
CA ALA A 247 -14.43 -13.76 34.94
C ALA A 247 -15.14 -13.93 33.57
N GLY A 248 -15.79 -15.08 33.33
CA GLY A 248 -16.55 -15.34 32.10
C GLY A 248 -17.88 -14.57 32.08
N GLY A 249 -18.37 -14.24 30.89
CA GLY A 249 -19.69 -13.62 30.75
C GLY A 249 -20.82 -14.55 31.23
N ALA A 250 -21.79 -14.00 31.95
CA ALA A 250 -22.95 -14.71 32.44
C ALA A 250 -24.21 -14.31 31.65
N LEU A 251 -24.95 -15.29 31.14
CA LEU A 251 -26.26 -15.09 30.54
C LEU A 251 -27.31 -15.79 31.41
N VAL A 252 -28.23 -15.02 32.00
CA VAL A 252 -29.37 -15.56 32.75
C VAL A 252 -30.65 -15.24 31.98
N ARG A 253 -31.37 -16.28 31.53
CA ARG A 253 -32.57 -16.14 30.68
C ARG A 253 -33.75 -16.99 31.16
N PRO A 254 -35.00 -16.56 30.96
CA PRO A 254 -36.17 -17.38 31.28
C PRO A 254 -36.20 -18.66 30.43
N GLU A 255 -36.74 -19.73 31.02
CA GLU A 255 -36.98 -20.99 30.31
C GLU A 255 -37.84 -20.77 29.05
N GLY A 256 -37.41 -21.31 27.91
CA GLY A 256 -38.05 -21.08 26.60
C GLY A 256 -37.44 -19.98 25.72
N THR A 257 -36.52 -19.15 26.24
CA THR A 257 -35.76 -18.18 25.42
C THR A 257 -34.53 -18.85 24.83
N THR A 258 -34.25 -18.75 23.53
CA THR A 258 -32.99 -19.27 22.95
C THR A 258 -32.08 -18.12 22.54
N VAL A 259 -30.79 -18.21 22.87
CA VAL A 259 -29.76 -17.27 22.43
C VAL A 259 -28.71 -18.06 21.65
N THR A 260 -28.52 -17.70 20.39
CA THR A 260 -27.51 -18.33 19.52
C THR A 260 -26.35 -17.35 19.31
N LEU A 261 -25.15 -17.72 19.78
CA LEU A 261 -23.93 -17.06 19.32
C LEU A 261 -23.61 -17.53 17.91
N LEU A 262 -23.61 -16.61 16.95
CA LEU A 262 -23.15 -16.87 15.60
C LEU A 262 -21.62 -16.88 15.60
N GLU A 263 -21.03 -18.05 15.83
CA GLU A 263 -19.58 -18.23 15.77
C GLU A 263 -19.07 -18.13 14.32
N ASN A 264 -17.99 -17.37 14.12
CA ASN A 264 -17.26 -17.41 12.86
C ASN A 264 -16.48 -18.74 12.80
N LYS A 265 -17.05 -19.72 12.09
CA LYS A 265 -16.51 -21.10 11.97
C LYS A 265 -15.10 -21.20 11.36
N SER A 266 -14.51 -20.12 10.86
CA SER A 266 -13.27 -20.17 10.10
C SER A 266 -11.97 -20.00 10.91
N ASN A 267 -11.99 -19.42 12.12
CA ASN A 267 -10.76 -19.14 12.90
C ASN A 267 -10.97 -19.08 14.43
N ALA A 268 -11.73 -20.02 15.01
CA ALA A 268 -12.07 -20.00 16.44
C ALA A 268 -10.88 -20.20 17.40
N ASN A 269 -9.73 -20.69 16.94
CA ASN A 269 -8.62 -21.09 17.80
C ASN A 269 -7.45 -20.09 17.86
N GLY A 270 -7.51 -18.95 17.16
CA GLY A 270 -6.44 -17.95 17.18
C GLY A 270 -5.24 -18.24 16.25
N ASP A 271 -5.26 -19.33 15.47
CA ASP A 271 -4.19 -19.72 14.53
C ASP A 271 -3.80 -18.62 13.53
N LEU A 272 -4.76 -17.78 13.12
CA LEU A 272 -4.50 -16.70 12.16
C LEU A 272 -3.59 -15.62 12.78
N GLN A 273 -3.88 -15.24 14.02
CA GLN A 273 -3.11 -14.26 14.79
C GLN A 273 -1.70 -14.78 15.03
N ASP A 274 -1.54 -16.05 15.44
CA ASP A 274 -0.24 -16.69 15.63
C ASP A 274 0.59 -16.72 14.34
N LYS A 275 0.00 -17.14 13.22
CA LYS A 275 0.66 -17.13 11.90
C LYS A 275 1.06 -15.73 11.47
N PHE A 276 0.26 -14.71 11.78
CA PHE A 276 0.57 -13.33 11.46
C PHE A 276 1.74 -12.81 12.30
N MET A 277 1.73 -13.02 13.62
CA MET A 277 2.84 -12.62 14.49
C MET A 277 4.14 -13.34 14.12
N SER A 278 4.09 -14.66 13.88
CA SER A 278 5.23 -15.45 13.40
C SER A 278 5.76 -14.93 12.06
N PHE A 279 4.88 -14.48 11.15
CA PHE A 279 5.32 -13.87 9.90
C PHE A 279 6.06 -12.54 10.15
N LEU A 280 5.58 -11.71 11.07
CA LEU A 280 6.21 -10.43 11.40
C LEU A 280 7.59 -10.63 12.04
N ASP A 281 7.75 -11.58 12.96
CA ASP A 281 9.04 -11.94 13.55
C ASP A 281 10.05 -12.41 12.49
N LYS A 282 9.61 -13.21 11.51
CA LYS A 282 10.43 -13.58 10.35
C LYS A 282 10.87 -12.37 9.52
N GLN A 283 10.02 -11.35 9.34
CA GLN A 283 10.41 -10.14 8.61
C GLN A 283 11.42 -9.30 9.40
N ILE A 284 11.27 -9.22 10.73
CA ILE A 284 12.25 -8.56 11.62
C ILE A 284 13.61 -9.25 11.52
N SER A 285 13.66 -10.59 11.61
CA SER A 285 14.90 -11.37 11.45
C SER A 285 15.56 -11.13 10.10
N LYS A 286 14.79 -11.12 9.00
CA LYS A 286 15.33 -10.81 7.67
C LYS A 286 15.86 -9.38 7.56
N ALA A 287 15.18 -8.41 8.18
CA ALA A 287 15.59 -7.01 8.11
C ALA A 287 16.89 -6.74 8.88
N LEU A 288 17.09 -7.41 10.03
CA LEU A 288 18.20 -7.17 10.95
C LEU A 288 19.38 -8.13 10.75
N LEU A 289 19.13 -9.43 10.59
CA LEU A 289 20.16 -10.48 10.42
C LEU A 289 20.35 -10.86 8.96
N GLY A 290 19.24 -10.97 8.20
CA GLY A 290 19.25 -11.41 6.79
C GLY A 290 18.89 -12.89 6.60
N SER A 291 18.73 -13.65 7.69
CA SER A 291 18.29 -15.05 7.75
C SER A 291 17.09 -15.18 8.71
N THR A 292 16.37 -16.32 8.67
CA THR A 292 15.22 -16.59 9.56
C THR A 292 15.36 -17.83 10.42
N GLU A 293 16.06 -18.87 9.97
CA GLU A 293 15.94 -20.20 10.58
C GLU A 293 16.78 -20.42 11.84
N THR A 294 17.87 -19.67 12.06
CA THR A 294 18.69 -19.82 13.29
C THR A 294 18.01 -19.27 14.54
N THR A 295 16.90 -18.54 14.38
CA THR A 295 16.15 -17.91 15.50
C THR A 295 14.81 -18.60 15.75
N GLU A 296 14.25 -19.24 14.73
CA GLU A 296 12.98 -19.97 14.81
C GLU A 296 13.21 -21.41 14.32
N SER A 297 13.43 -22.35 15.24
CA SER A 297 13.56 -23.76 14.88
C SER A 297 12.24 -24.26 14.30
N SER A 298 12.19 -24.50 12.99
CA SER A 298 11.05 -25.16 12.38
C SER A 298 11.14 -26.68 12.60
N THR A 299 10.03 -27.30 12.99
CA THR A 299 9.90 -28.74 13.26
C THR A 299 10.23 -29.64 12.05
N SER A 300 10.49 -29.06 10.87
CA SER A 300 10.77 -29.76 9.62
C SER A 300 12.13 -29.44 8.99
N SER A 301 12.97 -28.58 9.58
CA SER A 301 14.28 -28.24 9.00
C SER A 301 15.34 -29.29 9.37
N GLY A 302 15.83 -30.05 8.39
CA GLY A 302 16.87 -31.04 8.60
C GLY A 302 18.22 -30.40 8.95
N TYR A 303 19.10 -31.15 9.62
CA TYR A 303 20.46 -30.73 10.05
C TYR A 303 21.26 -30.00 8.95
N ALA A 304 21.11 -30.41 7.69
CA ALA A 304 21.79 -29.78 6.56
C ALA A 304 21.36 -28.32 6.32
N GLN A 305 20.08 -27.98 6.56
CA GLN A 305 19.56 -26.63 6.36
C GLN A 305 19.98 -25.70 7.50
N ALA A 306 19.95 -26.18 8.75
CA ALA A 306 20.49 -25.46 9.90
C ALA A 306 21.97 -25.09 9.71
N LYS A 307 22.79 -26.02 9.21
CA LYS A 307 24.22 -25.77 8.92
C LYS A 307 24.46 -24.73 7.82
N VAL A 308 23.59 -24.69 6.79
CA VAL A 308 23.69 -23.65 5.74
C VAL A 308 23.34 -22.27 6.29
N HIS A 309 22.36 -22.19 7.20
CA HIS A 309 21.97 -20.93 7.83
C HIS A 309 22.97 -20.45 8.88
N GLU A 310 23.57 -21.35 9.65
CA GLU A 310 24.70 -21.06 10.53
C GLU A 310 25.85 -20.40 9.75
N GLY A 311 26.23 -20.97 8.59
CA GLY A 311 27.24 -20.36 7.72
C GLY A 311 26.86 -18.98 7.16
N GLN A 312 25.57 -18.67 7.00
CA GLN A 312 25.14 -17.31 6.61
C GLN A 312 25.27 -16.30 7.75
N ASP A 313 24.98 -16.74 8.97
CA ASP A 313 25.14 -15.92 10.17
C ASP A 313 26.63 -15.65 10.46
N GLU A 314 27.50 -16.64 10.26
CA GLU A 314 28.96 -16.47 10.35
C GLU A 314 29.49 -15.41 9.37
N ILE A 315 29.04 -15.42 8.11
CA ILE A 315 29.41 -14.38 7.12
C ILE A 315 28.99 -12.99 7.60
N LYS A 316 27.83 -12.89 8.27
CA LYS A 316 27.38 -11.62 8.85
C LYS A 316 28.24 -11.19 10.04
N HIS A 317 28.60 -12.12 10.91
CA HIS A 317 29.51 -11.85 12.03
C HIS A 317 30.87 -11.37 11.54
N GLU A 318 31.46 -12.03 10.54
CA GLU A 318 32.74 -11.61 9.94
C GLU A 318 32.67 -10.21 9.31
N ALA A 319 31.56 -9.91 8.63
CA ALA A 319 31.33 -8.59 8.05
C ALA A 319 31.19 -7.49 9.11
N ASP A 320 30.59 -7.81 10.26
CA ASP A 320 30.44 -6.89 11.39
C ASP A 320 31.76 -6.69 12.15
N LEU A 321 32.51 -7.75 12.41
CA LEU A 321 33.88 -7.69 12.95
C LEU A 321 34.79 -6.84 12.06
N THR A 322 34.76 -7.09 10.74
CA THR A 322 35.53 -6.31 9.77
C THR A 322 35.14 -4.83 9.76
N PHE A 323 33.84 -4.53 9.91
CA PHE A 323 33.37 -3.14 10.02
C PHE A 323 33.92 -2.47 11.28
N THR A 324 33.78 -3.10 12.45
CA THR A 324 34.27 -2.57 13.72
C THR A 324 35.79 -2.35 13.69
N ARG A 325 36.55 -3.33 13.19
CA ARG A 325 38.01 -3.22 12.99
C ARG A 325 38.38 -2.03 12.11
N LYS A 326 37.65 -1.79 11.02
CA LYS A 326 37.88 -0.64 10.13
C LYS A 326 37.58 0.68 10.83
N VAL A 327 36.56 0.75 11.67
CA VAL A 327 36.23 1.96 12.46
C VAL A 327 37.33 2.24 13.47
N LEU A 328 37.75 1.24 14.26
CA LEU A 328 38.83 1.37 15.23
C LEU A 328 40.13 1.87 14.56
N ASN A 329 40.53 1.23 13.46
CA ASN A 329 41.75 1.59 12.74
C ASN A 329 41.70 2.97 12.05
N SER A 330 40.52 3.44 11.63
CA SER A 330 40.39 4.71 10.90
C SER A 330 40.14 5.92 11.79
N ARG A 331 39.51 5.71 12.95
CA ARG A 331 39.04 6.76 13.86
C ARG A 331 39.67 6.68 15.25
N PHE A 332 39.58 5.54 15.92
CA PHE A 332 40.01 5.41 17.32
C PHE A 332 41.53 5.58 17.51
N ILE A 333 42.34 5.09 16.57
CA ILE A 333 43.81 5.31 16.59
C ILE A 333 44.17 6.81 16.66
N LYS A 334 43.42 7.67 15.95
CA LYS A 334 43.67 9.12 15.96
C LYS A 334 43.37 9.75 17.31
N ILE A 335 42.39 9.21 18.02
CA ILE A 335 42.01 9.65 19.36
C ILE A 335 43.10 9.24 20.35
N LEU A 336 43.57 7.99 20.29
CA LEU A 336 44.69 7.52 21.11
C LEU A 336 45.94 8.40 20.94
N GLN A 337 46.32 8.70 19.70
CA GLN A 337 47.45 9.60 19.40
C GLN A 337 47.24 11.02 19.95
N THR A 338 46.01 11.54 19.88
CA THR A 338 45.68 12.88 20.42
C THR A 338 45.82 12.93 21.94
N HIS A 339 45.45 11.85 22.63
CA HIS A 339 45.60 11.72 24.08
C HIS A 339 47.02 11.35 24.54
N GLY A 340 47.98 11.25 23.61
CA GLY A 340 49.39 11.06 23.90
C GLY A 340 49.84 9.59 24.01
N PHE A 341 49.00 8.63 23.62
CA PHE A 341 49.40 7.23 23.54
C PHE A 341 50.25 6.99 22.29
N ASP A 342 51.41 6.37 22.45
CA ASP A 342 52.28 5.99 21.33
C ASP A 342 51.73 4.73 20.64
N THR A 343 51.10 4.93 19.49
CA THR A 343 50.53 3.83 18.71
C THR A 343 51.55 3.11 17.84
N LYS A 344 52.81 3.58 17.75
CA LYS A 344 53.88 3.03 16.90
C LYS A 344 53.49 2.78 15.42
N GLY A 345 52.40 3.42 14.97
CA GLY A 345 51.77 3.16 13.66
C GLY A 345 51.17 1.77 13.49
N GLY A 346 50.79 1.14 14.61
CA GLY A 346 50.10 -0.13 14.71
C GLY A 346 48.64 -0.11 14.28
N LYS A 347 47.95 -1.25 14.48
CA LYS A 347 46.55 -1.48 14.13
C LYS A 347 45.88 -2.47 15.07
N PHE A 348 44.56 -2.36 15.19
CA PHE A 348 43.69 -3.34 15.81
C PHE A 348 43.52 -4.56 14.89
N ILE A 349 43.72 -5.73 15.47
CA ILE A 349 43.50 -7.05 14.88
C ILE A 349 42.62 -7.89 15.82
N ILE A 350 42.08 -8.99 15.30
CA ILE A 350 41.42 -10.03 16.09
C ILE A 350 42.39 -11.21 16.11
N GLN A 351 42.82 -11.62 17.30
CA GLN A 351 43.78 -12.70 17.47
C GLN A 351 43.09 -14.05 17.19
N GLY A 352 43.72 -14.88 16.35
CA GLY A 352 43.18 -16.18 15.92
C GLY A 352 42.46 -16.17 14.56
N GLU A 353 42.38 -15.02 13.88
CA GLU A 353 41.77 -14.87 12.55
C GLU A 353 42.79 -14.95 11.40
N SER A 354 43.93 -15.63 11.62
CA SER A 354 44.58 -16.31 10.50
C SER A 354 43.78 -17.57 10.24
N THR A 355 43.57 -17.90 8.97
CA THR A 355 43.14 -19.24 8.54
C THR A 355 44.17 -20.28 8.99
N GLU A 356 44.28 -20.55 10.29
CA GLU A 356 44.88 -21.77 10.77
C GLU A 356 43.86 -22.85 10.44
N LEU A 357 44.11 -23.53 9.33
CA LEU A 357 43.51 -24.81 9.00
C LEU A 357 43.35 -25.60 10.30
N THR A 358 42.16 -26.16 10.56
CA THR A 358 41.99 -27.01 11.73
C THR A 358 43.10 -28.07 11.74
N LYS A 359 43.59 -28.50 12.92
CA LYS A 359 44.69 -29.50 13.00
C LYS A 359 44.45 -30.71 12.09
N ARG A 360 43.18 -31.07 11.88
CA ARG A 360 42.73 -32.09 10.94
C ARG A 360 42.94 -31.71 9.47
N GLU A 361 42.48 -30.55 9.02
CA GLU A 361 42.65 -30.08 7.63
C GLU A 361 44.13 -29.83 7.31
N SER A 362 44.90 -29.25 8.25
CA SER A 362 46.34 -29.11 8.14
C SER A 362 47.02 -30.48 7.99
N PHE A 363 46.60 -31.48 8.78
CA PHE A 363 47.14 -32.84 8.70
C PHE A 363 46.82 -33.51 7.35
N GLU A 364 45.60 -33.37 6.85
CA GLU A 364 45.20 -33.90 5.55
C GLU A 364 46.01 -33.28 4.41
N ILE A 365 46.23 -31.96 4.43
CA ILE A 365 47.06 -31.25 3.46
C ILE A 365 48.52 -31.71 3.57
N HIS A 366 49.12 -31.73 4.76
CA HIS A 366 50.50 -32.16 4.94
C HIS A 366 50.70 -33.65 4.57
N ARG A 367 49.72 -34.50 4.85
CA ARG A 367 49.68 -35.91 4.42
C ARG A 367 49.62 -36.01 2.89
N GLY A 368 48.78 -35.22 2.23
CA GLY A 368 48.68 -35.15 0.76
C GLY A 368 49.99 -34.65 0.11
N LEU A 369 50.61 -33.60 0.66
CA LEU A 369 51.89 -33.06 0.19
C LEU A 369 53.01 -34.11 0.21
N LYS A 370 53.04 -34.96 1.24
CA LYS A 370 54.04 -36.03 1.38
C LYS A 370 53.73 -37.27 0.54
N LYS A 371 52.47 -37.75 0.55
CA LYS A 371 52.10 -39.04 -0.06
C LYS A 371 51.70 -38.91 -1.54
N GLU A 372 51.01 -37.84 -1.92
CA GLU A 372 50.48 -37.66 -3.27
C GLU A 372 51.41 -36.82 -4.16
N LEU A 373 52.07 -35.81 -3.59
CA LEU A 373 52.97 -34.90 -4.32
C LEU A 373 54.47 -35.24 -4.15
N GLY A 374 54.80 -36.19 -3.27
CA GLY A 374 56.17 -36.72 -3.13
C GLY A 374 57.21 -35.72 -2.60
N LEU A 375 56.78 -34.69 -1.88
CA LEU A 375 57.70 -33.70 -1.32
C LEU A 375 58.52 -34.29 -0.15
N PRO A 376 59.84 -34.01 -0.06
CA PRO A 376 60.69 -34.52 1.00
C PRO A 376 60.43 -33.78 2.33
N ILE A 377 59.38 -34.19 3.04
CA ILE A 377 59.02 -33.67 4.37
C ILE A 377 59.43 -34.69 5.44
N ALA A 378 60.28 -34.28 6.38
CA ALA A 378 60.79 -35.14 7.46
C ALA A 378 59.66 -35.63 8.40
N ASN A 379 59.78 -36.84 8.95
CA ASN A 379 58.80 -37.38 9.91
C ASN A 379 58.72 -36.52 11.19
N LYS A 380 59.87 -35.98 11.63
CA LYS A 380 59.99 -35.08 12.77
C LYS A 380 59.06 -33.87 12.70
N PHE A 381 58.85 -33.32 11.51
CA PHE A 381 57.90 -32.22 11.28
C PHE A 381 56.47 -32.59 11.71
N PHE A 382 56.03 -33.83 11.51
CA PHE A 382 54.68 -34.26 11.89
C PHE A 382 54.54 -34.45 13.40
N TYR A 383 55.55 -35.02 14.06
CA TYR A 383 55.56 -35.20 15.51
C TYR A 383 55.53 -33.84 16.23
N GLU A 384 56.35 -32.89 15.78
CA GLU A 384 56.41 -31.52 16.35
C GLU A 384 55.15 -30.69 16.03
N THR A 385 54.66 -30.72 14.80
CA THR A 385 53.53 -29.87 14.36
C THR A 385 52.20 -30.29 14.98
N TYR A 386 51.99 -31.60 15.20
CA TYR A 386 50.72 -32.12 15.75
C TYR A 386 50.80 -32.53 17.23
N GLY A 387 51.97 -32.40 17.87
CA GLY A 387 52.16 -32.71 19.28
C GLY A 387 52.06 -34.20 19.60
N VAL A 388 52.45 -35.07 18.65
CA VAL A 388 52.54 -36.52 18.87
C VAL A 388 53.96 -36.84 19.31
N PRO A 389 54.18 -37.48 20.47
CA PRO A 389 55.52 -37.85 20.91
C PRO A 389 56.18 -38.80 19.89
N GLU A 390 57.45 -38.55 19.60
CA GLU A 390 58.24 -39.42 18.72
C GLU A 390 58.48 -40.75 19.44
N PRO A 391 58.26 -41.91 18.78
CA PRO A 391 58.49 -43.20 19.41
C PRO A 391 59.97 -43.37 19.76
N GLU A 392 60.26 -43.80 20.98
CA GLU A 392 61.62 -44.14 21.40
C GLU A 392 62.04 -45.51 20.82
N GLU A 393 63.35 -45.75 20.75
CA GLU A 393 63.91 -46.98 20.18
C GLU A 393 63.52 -48.20 21.04
N GLY A 394 62.38 -48.82 20.71
CA GLY A 394 61.78 -49.92 21.48
C GLY A 394 60.25 -49.87 21.60
N ASP A 395 59.58 -48.79 21.17
CA ASP A 395 58.12 -48.70 21.19
C ASP A 395 57.46 -49.62 20.13
N ASP A 396 56.41 -50.32 20.53
CA ASP A 396 55.71 -51.31 19.70
C ASP A 396 54.85 -50.60 18.63
N ILE A 397 55.43 -50.41 17.43
CA ILE A 397 54.75 -49.84 16.28
C ILE A 397 53.77 -50.88 15.74
N GLY A 398 52.53 -50.84 16.24
CA GLY A 398 51.45 -51.73 15.84
C GLY A 398 51.30 -51.83 14.32
N THR A 399 51.35 -53.06 13.83
CA THR A 399 51.26 -53.47 12.42
C THR A 399 50.10 -52.77 11.68
N THR A 400 50.41 -52.16 10.54
CA THR A 400 49.45 -51.65 9.56
C THR A 400 48.42 -52.71 9.17
N PRO A 401 47.10 -52.43 9.27
CA PRO A 401 46.10 -53.20 8.55
C PRO A 401 46.21 -52.87 7.05
N GLU A 402 46.42 -53.89 6.22
CA GLU A 402 46.24 -53.78 4.77
C GLU A 402 44.76 -53.49 4.43
N PRO A 403 44.51 -52.76 3.33
CA PRO A 403 43.16 -52.33 2.97
C PRO A 403 42.39 -53.48 2.29
N SER A 404 41.29 -53.93 2.91
CA SER A 404 40.31 -54.78 2.23
C SER A 404 39.35 -53.93 1.41
N GLU A 405 39.38 -54.12 0.10
CA GLU A 405 38.48 -53.56 -0.91
C GLU A 405 37.02 -54.02 -0.69
N GLU A 406 36.07 -53.09 -0.76
CA GLU A 406 34.72 -53.41 -1.22
C GLU A 406 34.31 -52.46 -2.36
N LYS A 407 33.70 -53.07 -3.38
CA LYS A 407 33.71 -52.68 -4.78
C LYS A 407 32.64 -51.67 -5.18
N GLU A 408 32.98 -50.94 -6.25
CA GLU A 408 32.19 -50.02 -7.05
C GLU A 408 30.78 -50.54 -7.44
N GLU A 409 29.83 -49.63 -7.56
CA GLU A 409 28.88 -49.68 -8.68
C GLU A 409 28.72 -48.28 -9.31
N LYS A 410 29.22 -48.16 -10.56
CA LYS A 410 29.11 -46.99 -11.43
C LYS A 410 27.68 -46.84 -11.94
N LYS A 411 27.16 -45.61 -11.92
CA LYS A 411 26.23 -45.14 -12.95
C LYS A 411 26.80 -43.89 -13.61
N GLU A 412 27.07 -44.05 -14.90
CA GLU A 412 27.58 -43.04 -15.83
C GLU A 412 26.56 -41.92 -16.16
N PRO A 413 27.03 -40.80 -16.75
CA PRO A 413 26.42 -39.49 -16.60
C PRO A 413 25.43 -39.13 -17.71
N PRO A 414 24.67 -38.03 -17.53
CA PRO A 414 24.36 -37.19 -18.70
C PRO A 414 24.64 -35.70 -18.47
N LYS A 415 25.62 -35.22 -19.26
CA LYS A 415 25.69 -33.97 -20.02
C LYS A 415 24.71 -32.84 -19.66
N LYS A 416 25.25 -31.68 -19.26
CA LYS A 416 24.68 -30.37 -19.62
C LYS A 416 25.75 -29.44 -20.20
N LYS A 417 25.32 -28.75 -21.24
CA LYS A 417 26.07 -27.90 -22.17
C LYS A 417 26.47 -26.58 -21.50
N ALA A 418 27.58 -26.03 -21.99
CA ALA A 418 28.17 -24.75 -21.61
C ALA A 418 27.19 -23.56 -21.56
N PRO A 419 27.38 -22.59 -20.65
CA PRO A 419 26.99 -21.21 -20.87
C PRO A 419 28.17 -20.46 -21.52
N THR A 420 27.95 -20.04 -22.76
CA THR A 420 28.82 -19.11 -23.49
C THR A 420 28.72 -17.70 -22.94
N ASP A 421 29.85 -17.00 -23.03
CA ASP A 421 30.06 -15.58 -22.81
C ASP A 421 28.88 -14.68 -23.20
N LYS A 422 28.52 -13.74 -22.31
CA LYS A 422 27.87 -12.48 -22.69
C LYS A 422 28.66 -11.30 -22.19
N LYS A 423 29.49 -10.78 -23.10
CA LYS A 423 30.00 -9.42 -23.11
C LYS A 423 28.86 -8.40 -22.97
N ALA A 424 29.13 -7.39 -22.16
CA ALA A 424 28.42 -6.12 -22.15
C ALA A 424 28.31 -5.54 -23.58
N LYS A 425 27.11 -5.08 -23.95
CA LYS A 425 26.90 -4.14 -25.06
C LYS A 425 26.06 -2.98 -24.57
N LYS A 426 26.61 -1.79 -24.80
CA LYS A 426 25.99 -0.47 -24.64
C LYS A 426 24.65 -0.39 -25.38
N GLU A 427 23.69 0.26 -24.76
CA GLU A 427 22.45 0.72 -25.41
C GLU A 427 22.80 1.89 -26.35
N GLU A 428 22.53 1.73 -27.63
CA GLU A 428 22.48 2.81 -28.62
C GLU A 428 21.03 3.28 -28.76
N GLU A 429 20.82 4.58 -28.61
CA GLU A 429 19.59 5.28 -29.00
C GLU A 429 19.39 5.17 -30.52
N VAL A 430 18.20 4.73 -30.94
CA VAL A 430 17.77 4.81 -32.34
C VAL A 430 16.75 5.92 -32.48
N GLU A 431 17.18 7.05 -33.06
CA GLU A 431 16.29 8.10 -33.56
C GLU A 431 15.39 7.55 -34.68
N LEU A 432 14.08 7.76 -34.54
CA LEU A 432 13.10 7.43 -35.57
C LEU A 432 12.75 8.68 -36.39
N SER A 433 13.42 8.86 -37.52
CA SER A 433 13.00 9.79 -38.58
C SER A 433 12.29 9.02 -39.69
N SER A 434 11.06 9.39 -40.03
CA SER A 434 10.63 9.43 -41.44
C SER A 434 9.38 10.29 -41.64
N LYS A 435 9.40 10.99 -42.77
CA LYS A 435 8.51 12.07 -43.20
C LYS A 435 7.15 11.54 -43.68
N GLY A 436 6.08 12.26 -43.33
CA GLY A 436 4.77 12.17 -43.97
C GLY A 436 3.88 13.33 -43.53
N ALA A 437 3.83 14.40 -44.32
CA ALA A 437 3.18 15.68 -43.99
C ALA A 437 1.65 15.61 -43.75
N VAL A 438 1.03 14.44 -43.95
CA VAL A 438 -0.41 14.22 -43.69
C VAL A 438 -0.67 13.61 -42.31
N ALA A 439 0.32 12.94 -41.71
CA ALA A 439 0.24 12.42 -40.33
C ALA A 439 0.46 13.52 -39.28
N ASP A 440 1.11 14.63 -39.64
CA ASP A 440 1.43 15.73 -38.72
C ASP A 440 0.19 16.59 -38.38
N PHE A 441 -0.83 16.63 -39.25
CA PHE A 441 -2.09 17.33 -38.97
C PHE A 441 -3.00 16.55 -38.02
N LEU A 442 -3.20 15.24 -38.27
CA LEU A 442 -4.03 14.38 -37.41
C LEU A 442 -3.39 14.11 -36.03
N SER A 443 -2.06 14.00 -35.96
CA SER A 443 -1.35 13.87 -34.67
C SER A 443 -1.34 15.16 -33.86
N ARG A 444 -1.35 16.35 -34.49
CA ARG A 444 -1.54 17.64 -33.80
C ARG A 444 -2.98 17.85 -33.33
N ALA A 445 -3.99 17.36 -34.08
CA ALA A 445 -5.38 17.37 -33.65
C ALA A 445 -5.65 16.36 -32.51
N LEU A 446 -4.94 15.23 -32.47
CA LEU A 446 -5.01 14.25 -31.37
C LEU A 446 -4.23 14.66 -30.10
N ARG A 447 -3.41 15.71 -30.16
CA ARG A 447 -2.84 16.37 -28.95
C ARG A 447 -3.84 17.24 -28.20
N PHE A 448 -5.04 17.46 -28.76
CA PHE A 448 -6.12 18.20 -28.09
C PHE A 448 -6.96 17.35 -27.12
N PHE A 449 -6.90 16.02 -27.20
CA PHE A 449 -7.62 15.13 -26.28
C PHE A 449 -6.64 14.49 -25.31
N GLN A 450 -6.68 14.93 -24.05
CA GLN A 450 -5.76 14.47 -23.04
C GLN A 450 -6.15 13.10 -22.54
N SER A 451 -5.36 12.10 -22.91
CA SER A 451 -5.26 10.86 -22.14
C SER A 451 -5.07 11.20 -20.65
N ALA A 452 -5.61 10.36 -19.74
CA ALA A 452 -5.29 10.48 -18.33
C ALA A 452 -3.74 10.56 -18.18
N PRO A 453 -3.20 11.54 -17.44
CA PRO A 453 -1.76 11.71 -17.33
C PRO A 453 -1.15 10.41 -16.79
N VAL A 454 -0.08 9.93 -17.42
CA VAL A 454 0.70 8.83 -16.87
C VAL A 454 1.31 9.34 -15.56
N GLN A 455 0.73 8.95 -14.42
CA GLN A 455 1.46 9.04 -13.17
C GLN A 455 2.68 8.14 -13.34
N LYS A 456 3.89 8.71 -13.24
CA LYS A 456 5.11 7.91 -13.12
C LYS A 456 5.01 7.15 -11.80
N THR A 457 4.40 5.98 -11.83
CA THR A 457 4.52 5.00 -10.78
C THR A 457 5.80 4.23 -11.06
N GLU A 458 6.83 4.50 -10.25
CA GLU A 458 7.91 3.55 -10.07
C GLU A 458 7.28 2.22 -9.65
N ALA A 459 7.72 1.11 -10.24
CA ALA A 459 7.22 -0.21 -9.92
C ALA A 459 7.35 -0.44 -8.40
N GLY A 460 6.21 -0.47 -7.69
CA GLY A 460 6.14 -0.62 -6.23
C GLY A 460 5.66 0.60 -5.44
N ALA A 461 5.33 1.73 -6.07
CA ALA A 461 4.77 2.88 -5.35
C ALA A 461 3.28 2.69 -4.99
N GLU A 462 2.99 2.55 -3.70
CA GLU A 462 1.63 2.62 -3.14
C GLU A 462 0.97 3.96 -3.48
N VAL A 463 -0.17 3.90 -4.18
CA VAL A 463 -0.95 5.08 -4.54
C VAL A 463 -1.71 5.55 -3.30
N THR A 464 -1.16 6.55 -2.63
CA THR A 464 -1.82 7.23 -1.52
C THR A 464 -2.90 8.17 -2.09
N THR A 465 -4.17 7.81 -1.92
CA THR A 465 -5.32 8.72 -2.15
C THR A 465 -5.41 9.72 -1.00
N CYS A 466 -6.48 10.52 -0.95
CA CYS A 466 -6.65 11.57 0.03
C CYS A 466 -6.75 11.09 1.50
N CYS A 467 -6.86 9.78 1.75
CA CYS A 467 -7.43 9.26 3.00
C CYS A 467 -6.69 8.03 3.55
N GLY A 468 -5.39 7.91 3.27
CA GLY A 468 -4.65 6.67 3.52
C GLY A 468 -4.46 5.87 2.24
N GLU A 469 -3.91 4.67 2.37
CA GLU A 469 -3.78 3.73 1.26
C GLU A 469 -5.18 3.55 0.64
N ALA A 470 -5.37 4.00 -0.60
CA ALA A 470 -6.34 3.29 -1.43
C ALA A 470 -5.95 1.81 -1.32
N PRO A 471 -6.89 0.85 -1.44
CA PRO A 471 -6.47 -0.45 -1.91
C PRO A 471 -5.66 -0.14 -3.17
N THR A 472 -4.32 -0.21 -3.07
CA THR A 472 -3.50 -0.33 -4.26
C THR A 472 -4.23 -1.41 -5.01
N ILE A 473 -4.57 -1.15 -6.27
CA ILE A 473 -5.05 -2.21 -7.11
C ILE A 473 -3.88 -3.21 -7.13
N ASN A 474 -3.87 -4.11 -6.16
CA ASN A 474 -3.48 -5.46 -6.36
C ASN A 474 -4.60 -5.88 -7.30
N LEU A 475 -4.35 -5.69 -8.62
CA LEU A 475 -5.09 -6.40 -9.64
C LEU A 475 -4.80 -7.85 -9.26
N LYS A 476 -5.58 -8.39 -8.31
CA LYS A 476 -5.57 -9.79 -7.88
C LYS A 476 -6.23 -10.55 -9.02
N ALA A 477 -5.49 -10.51 -10.11
CA ALA A 477 -5.71 -11.04 -11.43
C ALA A 477 -4.52 -10.47 -12.18
N ASP A 478 -3.44 -11.24 -12.21
CA ASP A 478 -2.55 -11.18 -13.36
C ASP A 478 -3.45 -11.02 -14.61
N PRO A 479 -3.24 -10.02 -15.49
CA PRO A 479 -4.10 -9.83 -16.66
C PRO A 479 -4.05 -11.01 -17.64
N GLU A 480 -3.40 -12.13 -17.33
CA GLU A 480 -3.29 -13.30 -18.18
C GLU A 480 -4.61 -13.77 -18.80
N PRO A 481 -5.77 -13.84 -18.10
CA PRO A 481 -7.00 -14.32 -18.73
C PRO A 481 -7.52 -13.34 -19.79
N ALA A 482 -7.65 -12.05 -19.45
CA ALA A 482 -8.16 -11.02 -20.36
C ALA A 482 -7.17 -10.71 -21.50
N PHE A 483 -5.87 -10.71 -21.21
CA PHE A 483 -4.81 -10.49 -22.18
C PHE A 483 -4.72 -11.63 -23.20
N ASN A 484 -4.77 -12.89 -22.76
CA ASN A 484 -4.71 -14.03 -23.66
C ASN A 484 -6.00 -14.17 -24.49
N ASN A 485 -7.17 -13.88 -23.91
CA ASN A 485 -8.43 -13.86 -24.64
C ASN A 485 -8.47 -12.74 -25.68
N LEU A 486 -7.98 -11.55 -25.32
CA LEU A 486 -7.83 -10.43 -26.25
C LEU A 486 -6.95 -10.83 -27.46
N LEU A 487 -5.77 -11.42 -27.24
CA LEU A 487 -4.91 -11.86 -28.34
C LEU A 487 -5.61 -12.89 -29.24
N LYS A 488 -6.32 -13.85 -28.66
CA LYS A 488 -7.11 -14.86 -29.40
C LYS A 488 -8.23 -14.22 -30.20
N ALA A 489 -8.94 -13.25 -29.63
CA ALA A 489 -10.03 -12.54 -30.28
C ALA A 489 -9.54 -11.74 -31.49
N VAL A 490 -8.39 -11.06 -31.38
CA VAL A 490 -7.78 -10.30 -32.49
C VAL A 490 -7.42 -11.24 -33.65
N ILE A 491 -6.83 -12.40 -33.33
CA ILE A 491 -6.46 -13.42 -34.32
C ILE A 491 -7.71 -14.00 -35.00
N LYS A 492 -8.74 -14.34 -34.22
CA LYS A 492 -10.01 -14.87 -34.74
C LYS A 492 -10.68 -13.87 -35.68
N ALA A 493 -10.59 -12.58 -35.37
CA ALA A 493 -11.13 -11.51 -36.21
C ALA A 493 -10.24 -11.15 -37.41
N GLN A 494 -9.05 -11.73 -37.52
CA GLN A 494 -8.10 -11.52 -38.63
C GLN A 494 -7.82 -10.03 -38.90
N GLY A 495 -7.75 -9.21 -37.85
CA GLY A 495 -7.50 -7.76 -37.97
C GLY A 495 -8.69 -6.93 -38.47
N LYS A 496 -9.91 -7.49 -38.55
CA LYS A 496 -11.14 -6.68 -38.73
C LYS A 496 -11.40 -5.86 -37.47
N GLY A 497 -11.83 -4.61 -37.62
CA GLY A 497 -12.15 -3.74 -36.50
C GLY A 497 -13.44 -4.19 -35.80
N PHE A 498 -13.36 -4.54 -34.53
CA PHE A 498 -14.51 -4.86 -33.67
C PHE A 498 -14.20 -4.51 -32.22
N ILE A 499 -15.24 -4.38 -31.39
CA ILE A 499 -15.12 -4.06 -29.96
C ILE A 499 -14.92 -5.37 -29.19
N TYR A 500 -13.88 -5.44 -28.37
CA TYR A 500 -13.59 -6.62 -27.56
C TYR A 500 -14.50 -6.63 -26.33
N THR A 501 -15.45 -7.58 -26.28
CA THR A 501 -16.46 -7.69 -25.22
C THR A 501 -15.86 -7.98 -23.84
N ASP A 502 -14.88 -8.89 -23.75
CA ASP A 502 -14.13 -9.16 -22.51
C ASP A 502 -13.46 -7.90 -21.94
N LEU A 503 -13.00 -7.00 -22.81
CA LEU A 503 -12.35 -5.75 -22.40
C LEU A 503 -13.38 -4.74 -21.87
N VAL A 504 -14.57 -4.72 -22.47
CA VAL A 504 -15.70 -3.93 -21.97
C VAL A 504 -16.07 -4.40 -20.55
N ASP A 505 -16.29 -5.70 -20.35
CA ASP A 505 -16.62 -6.28 -19.05
C ASP A 505 -15.54 -5.99 -18.01
N HIS A 506 -14.26 -6.14 -18.36
CA HIS A 506 -13.16 -5.86 -17.45
C HIS A 506 -13.13 -4.40 -16.97
N ILE A 507 -13.25 -3.45 -17.91
CA ILE A 507 -13.20 -2.01 -17.56
C ILE A 507 -14.45 -1.61 -16.77
N ILE A 508 -15.64 -2.09 -17.17
CA ILE A 508 -16.89 -1.83 -16.45
C ILE A 508 -16.78 -2.33 -15.00
N ASN A 509 -16.44 -3.60 -14.80
CA ASN A 509 -16.36 -4.18 -13.46
C ASN A 509 -15.33 -3.44 -12.60
N THR A 510 -14.17 -3.11 -13.17
CA THR A 510 -13.10 -2.38 -12.46
C THR A 510 -13.54 -0.98 -12.03
N LEU A 511 -14.20 -0.21 -12.91
CA LEU A 511 -14.60 1.17 -12.59
C LEU A 511 -15.85 1.22 -11.71
N THR A 512 -16.78 0.27 -11.87
CA THR A 512 -17.96 0.15 -11.00
C THR A 512 -17.53 -0.25 -9.58
N GLU A 513 -16.60 -1.19 -9.43
CA GLU A 513 -16.01 -1.53 -8.13
C GLU A 513 -15.32 -0.32 -7.49
N ALA A 514 -14.52 0.44 -8.26
CA ALA A 514 -13.89 1.67 -7.78
C ALA A 514 -14.90 2.66 -7.22
N PHE A 515 -16.00 2.85 -7.97
CA PHE A 515 -17.07 3.76 -7.60
C PHE A 515 -17.80 3.27 -6.34
N GLN A 516 -18.17 1.99 -6.27
CA GLN A 516 -18.82 1.39 -5.11
C GLN A 516 -17.96 1.51 -3.84
N LEU A 517 -16.67 1.21 -3.94
CA LEU A 517 -15.74 1.34 -2.81
C LEU A 517 -15.61 2.80 -2.33
N GLY A 518 -15.61 3.77 -3.25
CA GLY A 518 -15.60 5.18 -2.89
C GLY A 518 -16.94 5.66 -2.32
N TRP A 519 -18.05 4.99 -2.69
CA TRP A 519 -19.40 5.29 -2.25
C TRP A 519 -19.74 4.73 -0.87
N GLU A 520 -19.33 3.47 -0.62
CA GLU A 520 -19.55 2.75 0.64
C GLU A 520 -18.49 3.06 1.70
N GLY A 521 -17.38 3.68 1.29
CA GLY A 521 -16.29 4.09 2.17
C GLY A 521 -16.76 5.03 3.29
N LYS A 522 -16.11 4.94 4.45
CA LYS A 522 -16.35 5.89 5.55
C LYS A 522 -15.92 7.29 5.08
N PRO A 523 -16.79 8.31 5.18
CA PRO A 523 -16.49 9.64 4.68
C PRO A 523 -15.32 10.27 5.46
N LEU A 524 -14.46 11.00 4.75
CA LEU A 524 -13.25 11.70 5.21
C LEU A 524 -13.38 12.56 6.49
N VAL A 525 -14.58 13.01 6.80
CA VAL A 525 -14.87 13.84 7.98
C VAL A 525 -15.97 13.11 8.72
N GLN A 526 -15.69 12.43 9.83
CA GLN A 526 -16.75 11.92 10.70
C GLN A 526 -17.41 13.13 11.37
N LEU A 527 -18.66 13.39 11.01
CA LEU A 527 -19.52 14.35 11.69
C LEU A 527 -20.22 13.60 12.83
N MET A 528 -20.68 14.32 13.87
CA MET A 528 -21.54 13.75 14.90
C MET A 528 -22.64 12.93 14.23
N ASP A 529 -22.72 11.65 14.58
CA ASP A 529 -23.71 10.73 14.05
C ASP A 529 -25.08 11.15 14.58
N LEU A 530 -25.83 11.87 13.76
CA LEU A 530 -27.20 12.31 14.08
C LEU A 530 -28.22 11.19 13.86
N GLY A 531 -27.78 9.94 13.68
CA GLY A 531 -28.67 8.78 13.52
C GLY A 531 -29.33 8.67 12.14
N PHE A 532 -28.70 9.25 11.12
CA PHE A 532 -29.11 9.08 9.73
C PHE A 532 -28.20 8.03 9.08
N ASP A 533 -28.78 6.88 8.71
CA ASP A 533 -28.10 5.86 7.91
C ASP A 533 -27.81 6.42 6.50
N TYR A 534 -26.66 7.08 6.35
CA TYR A 534 -26.15 7.52 5.05
C TYR A 534 -25.50 6.36 4.30
N GLY A 535 -26.31 5.32 4.06
CA GLY A 535 -26.12 4.23 3.11
C GLY A 535 -27.31 4.05 2.16
N THR A 536 -28.42 4.77 2.37
CA THR A 536 -29.54 4.81 1.41
C THR A 536 -29.23 5.80 0.30
N THR A 537 -28.55 5.31 -0.72
CA THR A 537 -28.30 6.07 -1.94
C THR A 537 -29.61 6.51 -2.57
N ASP A 538 -29.70 7.73 -3.13
CA ASP A 538 -30.77 8.04 -4.08
C ASP A 538 -30.62 7.07 -5.27
N PRO A 539 -31.52 6.09 -5.44
CA PRO A 539 -31.31 5.04 -6.44
C PRO A 539 -31.28 5.60 -7.88
N LYS A 540 -31.90 6.76 -8.10
CA LYS A 540 -31.87 7.49 -9.38
C LYS A 540 -30.45 7.87 -9.76
N MET A 541 -29.66 8.20 -8.75
CA MET A 541 -28.29 8.65 -8.94
C MET A 541 -27.33 7.49 -9.22
N GLN A 542 -27.47 6.37 -8.51
CA GLN A 542 -26.71 5.15 -8.80
C GLN A 542 -26.90 4.72 -10.26
N THR A 543 -28.16 4.75 -10.71
CA THR A 543 -28.52 4.41 -12.09
C THR A 543 -27.84 5.34 -13.11
N ALA A 544 -27.82 6.65 -12.85
CA ALA A 544 -27.17 7.62 -13.74
C ALA A 544 -25.65 7.42 -13.84
N TRP A 545 -24.98 7.13 -12.72
CA TRP A 545 -23.54 6.88 -12.71
C TRP A 545 -23.15 5.54 -13.31
N GLU A 546 -23.88 4.47 -13.00
CA GLU A 546 -23.70 3.15 -13.57
C GLU A 546 -23.73 3.24 -15.10
N LEU A 547 -24.75 3.91 -15.64
CA LEU A 547 -24.89 4.14 -17.06
C LEU A 547 -23.74 4.98 -17.65
N ASN A 548 -23.32 6.03 -16.95
CA ASN A 548 -22.17 6.84 -17.35
C ASN A 548 -20.87 6.01 -17.41
N LEU A 549 -20.64 5.14 -16.44
CA LEU A 549 -19.51 4.21 -16.41
C LEU A 549 -19.59 3.20 -17.55
N PHE A 550 -20.76 2.64 -17.85
CA PHE A 550 -20.95 1.75 -18.99
C PHE A 550 -20.61 2.43 -20.31
N ARG A 551 -21.07 3.66 -20.51
CA ARG A 551 -20.79 4.47 -21.71
C ARG A 551 -19.30 4.76 -21.85
N PHE A 552 -18.68 5.26 -20.79
CA PHE A 552 -17.25 5.55 -20.78
C PHE A 552 -16.40 4.30 -21.04
N SER A 553 -16.70 3.21 -20.35
CA SER A 553 -15.97 1.95 -20.46
C SER A 553 -16.09 1.34 -21.86
N THR A 554 -17.27 1.39 -22.46
CA THR A 554 -17.51 0.91 -23.82
C THR A 554 -16.70 1.70 -24.85
N VAL A 555 -16.68 3.04 -24.73
CA VAL A 555 -15.90 3.89 -25.65
C VAL A 555 -14.40 3.67 -25.46
N LYS A 556 -13.93 3.52 -24.21
CA LYS A 556 -12.54 3.19 -23.90
C LYS A 556 -12.15 1.83 -24.48
N ALA A 557 -12.97 0.81 -24.28
CA ALA A 557 -12.72 -0.53 -24.79
C ALA A 557 -12.62 -0.50 -26.32
N ALA A 558 -13.54 0.19 -27.01
CA ALA A 558 -13.48 0.35 -28.46
C ALA A 558 -12.19 1.04 -28.94
N TYR A 559 -11.73 2.08 -28.24
CA TYR A 559 -10.44 2.72 -28.54
C TYR A 559 -9.26 1.76 -28.36
N GLN A 560 -9.23 1.02 -27.25
CA GLN A 560 -8.17 0.04 -26.99
C GLN A 560 -8.22 -1.09 -28.01
N SER A 561 -9.41 -1.53 -28.42
CA SER A 561 -9.60 -2.51 -29.48
C SER A 561 -9.00 -2.06 -30.80
N ASP A 562 -9.26 -0.80 -31.19
CA ASP A 562 -8.70 -0.22 -32.41
C ASP A 562 -7.17 -0.09 -32.35
N GLU A 563 -6.61 0.32 -31.21
CA GLU A 563 -5.16 0.38 -31.03
C GLU A 563 -4.51 -1.01 -31.14
N VAL A 564 -5.10 -2.04 -30.55
CA VAL A 564 -4.60 -3.42 -30.67
C VAL A 564 -4.70 -3.91 -32.12
N ASN A 565 -5.78 -3.58 -32.84
CA ASN A 565 -5.92 -3.91 -34.26
C ASN A 565 -4.85 -3.21 -35.12
N LYS A 566 -4.51 -1.94 -34.84
CA LYS A 566 -3.40 -1.26 -35.51
C LYS A 566 -2.06 -1.93 -35.23
N LEU A 567 -1.83 -2.43 -34.01
CA LEU A 567 -0.62 -3.17 -33.67
C LEU A 567 -0.55 -4.51 -34.42
N PHE A 568 -1.69 -5.19 -34.59
CA PHE A 568 -1.78 -6.40 -35.40
C PHE A 568 -1.34 -6.14 -36.85
N HIS A 569 -1.90 -5.12 -37.51
CA HIS A 569 -1.54 -4.75 -38.89
C HIS A 569 -0.09 -4.30 -39.06
N LYS A 570 0.55 -3.79 -38.00
CA LYS A 570 1.96 -3.35 -38.02
C LYS A 570 2.95 -4.49 -37.76
N SER A 571 2.50 -5.60 -37.19
CA SER A 571 3.36 -6.69 -36.74
C SER A 571 3.54 -7.72 -37.86
N ARG A 572 4.75 -8.24 -38.04
CA ARG A 572 5.04 -9.21 -39.12
C ARG A 572 4.72 -10.64 -38.71
N ASN A 573 4.73 -10.93 -37.42
CA ASN A 573 4.46 -12.26 -36.87
C ASN A 573 3.82 -12.17 -35.47
N PHE A 574 3.30 -13.30 -34.99
CA PHE A 574 2.60 -13.37 -33.69
C PHE A 574 3.48 -12.96 -32.51
N ALA A 575 4.76 -13.33 -32.48
CA ALA A 575 5.65 -12.98 -31.37
C ALA A 575 5.93 -11.47 -31.29
N GLU A 576 6.04 -10.79 -32.44
CA GLU A 576 6.16 -9.33 -32.51
C GLU A 576 4.88 -8.64 -32.07
N PHE A 577 3.72 -9.14 -32.54
CA PHE A 577 2.40 -8.66 -32.13
C PHE A 577 2.18 -8.79 -30.63
N GLU A 578 2.41 -9.97 -30.07
CA GLU A 578 2.28 -10.23 -28.63
C GLU A 578 3.16 -9.28 -27.82
N ARG A 579 4.43 -9.08 -28.23
CA ARG A 579 5.35 -8.17 -27.54
C ARG A 579 4.87 -6.72 -27.62
N ALA A 580 4.37 -6.29 -28.76
CA ALA A 580 3.86 -4.93 -28.97
C ALA A 580 2.62 -4.67 -28.11
N VAL A 581 1.69 -5.63 -28.04
CA VAL A 581 0.49 -5.55 -27.20
C VAL A 581 0.85 -5.61 -25.71
N LYS A 582 1.76 -6.50 -25.27
CA LYS A 582 2.28 -6.51 -23.87
C LYS A 582 2.86 -5.16 -23.48
N LYS A 583 3.63 -4.53 -24.37
CA LYS A 583 4.21 -3.20 -24.11
C LYS A 583 3.12 -2.12 -23.98
N ALA A 584 2.11 -2.14 -24.85
CA ALA A 584 1.00 -1.19 -24.80
C ALA A 584 0.13 -1.38 -23.53
N TYR A 585 -0.17 -2.63 -23.17
CA TYR A 585 -0.95 -2.97 -21.97
C TYR A 585 -0.21 -2.66 -20.68
N GLY A 586 1.06 -3.07 -20.58
CA GLY A 586 1.86 -2.92 -19.37
C GLY A 586 2.13 -1.47 -18.97
N TYR A 587 2.34 -0.58 -19.94
CA TYR A 587 2.68 0.81 -19.67
C TYR A 587 1.50 1.78 -19.83
N LYS A 588 0.83 1.78 -20.98
CA LYS A 588 -0.15 2.82 -21.36
C LYS A 588 -1.54 2.50 -20.80
N PHE A 589 -2.09 1.32 -21.12
CA PHE A 589 -3.48 1.00 -20.75
C PHE A 589 -3.67 0.77 -19.25
N LYS A 590 -2.72 0.08 -18.60
CA LYS A 590 -2.75 -0.13 -17.15
C LYS A 590 -2.69 1.20 -16.37
N SER A 591 -1.75 2.08 -16.72
CA SER A 591 -1.59 3.39 -16.04
C SER A 591 -2.82 4.29 -16.20
N TRP A 592 -3.46 4.27 -17.38
CA TRP A 592 -4.70 5.00 -17.60
C TRP A 592 -5.86 4.43 -16.80
N LEU A 593 -6.01 3.11 -16.77
CA LEU A 593 -7.05 2.45 -15.97
C LEU A 593 -6.89 2.75 -14.47
N ILE A 594 -5.66 2.77 -13.96
CA ILE A 594 -5.38 3.18 -12.56
C ILE A 594 -5.84 4.64 -12.32
N SER A 595 -5.52 5.55 -13.23
CA SER A 595 -5.89 6.97 -13.09
C SER A 595 -7.41 7.19 -13.13
N GLU A 596 -8.09 6.44 -13.98
CA GLU A 596 -9.55 6.45 -14.08
C GLU A 596 -10.21 5.79 -12.86
N TYR A 597 -9.69 4.66 -12.39
CA TYR A 597 -10.13 4.00 -11.16
C TYR A 597 -10.09 4.97 -9.98
N ASN A 598 -8.95 5.62 -9.78
CA ASN A 598 -8.79 6.63 -8.73
C ASN A 598 -9.75 7.80 -8.89
N THR A 599 -10.11 8.16 -10.12
CA THR A 599 -11.05 9.25 -10.40
C THR A 599 -12.47 8.81 -10.09
N ALA A 600 -12.88 7.61 -10.48
CA ALA A 600 -14.20 7.05 -10.16
C ALA A 600 -14.39 6.95 -8.64
N TYR A 601 -13.39 6.45 -7.91
CA TYR A 601 -13.37 6.42 -6.45
C TYR A 601 -13.52 7.82 -5.83
N GLN A 602 -12.71 8.79 -6.26
CA GLN A 602 -12.76 10.16 -5.73
C GLN A 602 -14.08 10.88 -6.05
N VAL A 603 -14.66 10.62 -7.22
CA VAL A 603 -15.96 11.18 -7.58
C VAL A 603 -17.04 10.61 -6.67
N ALA A 604 -17.02 9.31 -6.38
CA ALA A 604 -17.97 8.68 -5.48
C ALA A 604 -17.88 9.26 -4.06
N GLU A 605 -16.69 9.29 -3.47
CA GLU A 605 -16.44 9.82 -2.12
C GLU A 605 -16.85 11.30 -2.02
N SER A 606 -16.48 12.10 -3.02
CA SER A 606 -16.79 13.53 -3.04
C SER A 606 -18.30 13.77 -3.21
N ALA A 607 -18.97 12.99 -4.04
CA ALA A 607 -20.40 13.12 -4.23
C ALA A 607 -21.18 12.69 -2.97
N GLN A 608 -20.77 11.60 -2.30
CA GLN A 608 -21.34 11.22 -1.00
C GLN A 608 -21.16 12.34 0.03
N THR A 609 -19.96 12.93 0.09
CA THR A 609 -19.67 14.08 0.96
C THR A 609 -20.58 15.26 0.65
N TYR A 610 -20.76 15.59 -0.63
CA TYR A 610 -21.65 16.68 -1.06
C TYR A 610 -23.09 16.48 -0.57
N TYR A 611 -23.67 15.29 -0.74
CA TYR A 611 -25.05 15.05 -0.29
C TYR A 611 -25.21 15.11 1.21
N ARG A 612 -24.24 14.58 1.95
CA ARG A 612 -24.22 14.69 3.39
C ARG A 612 -24.17 16.15 3.85
N LEU A 613 -23.30 16.95 3.23
CA LEU A 613 -23.22 18.38 3.53
C LEU A 613 -24.50 19.13 3.16
N GLN A 614 -25.13 18.79 2.03
CA GLN A 614 -26.41 19.35 1.61
C GLN A 614 -27.54 19.01 2.59
N ALA A 615 -27.61 17.76 3.08
CA ALA A 615 -28.61 17.34 4.07
C ALA A 615 -28.47 18.07 5.41
N GLN A 616 -27.27 18.54 5.73
CA GLN A 616 -26.96 19.23 6.99
C GLN A 616 -26.77 20.73 6.83
N LYS A 617 -27.17 21.32 5.70
CA LYS A 617 -26.93 22.74 5.40
C LYS A 617 -27.57 23.71 6.40
N GLU A 618 -28.66 23.30 7.05
CA GLU A 618 -29.31 24.08 8.12
C GLU A 618 -28.43 24.17 9.37
N ILE A 619 -27.66 23.11 9.67
CA ILE A 619 -26.74 23.06 10.82
C ILE A 619 -25.38 23.68 10.44
N PHE A 620 -24.92 23.44 9.21
CA PHE A 620 -23.64 23.88 8.68
C PHE A 620 -23.84 24.75 7.43
N PRO A 621 -24.22 26.03 7.60
CA PRO A 621 -24.55 26.91 6.47
C PRO A 621 -23.34 27.36 5.64
N TYR A 622 -22.12 27.10 6.11
CA TYR A 622 -20.88 27.43 5.39
C TYR A 622 -20.02 26.20 5.21
N TRP A 623 -19.30 26.15 4.09
CA TRP A 623 -18.34 25.10 3.78
C TRP A 623 -16.97 25.70 3.51
N GLU A 624 -15.93 24.98 3.93
CA GLU A 624 -14.54 25.38 3.76
C GLU A 624 -13.82 24.40 2.82
N TYR A 625 -13.12 24.94 1.83
CA TYR A 625 -12.29 24.16 0.91
C TYR A 625 -10.97 23.77 1.58
N ARG A 626 -10.67 22.47 1.63
CA ARG A 626 -9.44 21.94 2.22
C ARG A 626 -8.68 21.08 1.24
N THR A 627 -7.38 21.01 1.46
CA THR A 627 -6.45 20.16 0.71
C THR A 627 -5.65 19.33 1.70
N ILE A 628 -5.18 18.15 1.31
CA ILE A 628 -4.37 17.30 2.20
C ILE A 628 -3.03 17.94 2.66
N GLY A 629 -2.61 19.03 2.00
CA GLY A 629 -1.47 19.84 2.43
C GLY A 629 -0.10 19.29 2.06
N ASP A 630 -0.04 18.22 1.26
CA ASP A 630 1.22 17.65 0.79
C ASP A 630 1.73 18.24 -0.52
N GLY A 631 2.99 17.93 -0.85
CA GLY A 631 3.66 18.45 -2.05
C GLY A 631 3.08 17.96 -3.38
N ARG A 632 2.09 17.06 -3.38
CA ARG A 632 1.42 16.57 -4.59
C ARG A 632 0.14 17.36 -4.91
N VAL A 633 -0.32 18.23 -4.00
CA VAL A 633 -1.42 19.15 -4.26
C VAL A 633 -0.96 20.23 -5.25
N ARG A 634 -1.71 20.41 -6.34
CA ARG A 634 -1.44 21.45 -7.35
C ARG A 634 -1.52 22.84 -6.75
N ASP A 635 -0.68 23.75 -7.20
CA ASP A 635 -0.61 25.12 -6.67
C ASP A 635 -1.95 25.86 -6.84
N SER A 636 -2.64 25.68 -7.98
CA SER A 636 -4.00 26.22 -8.19
C SER A 636 -5.05 25.72 -7.21
N HIS A 637 -4.87 24.52 -6.63
CA HIS A 637 -5.77 24.01 -5.61
C HIS A 637 -5.34 24.47 -4.22
N ARG A 638 -4.02 24.61 -3.99
CA ARG A 638 -3.46 25.06 -2.70
C ARG A 638 -3.91 26.49 -2.35
N ILE A 639 -4.06 27.36 -3.35
CA ILE A 639 -4.57 28.73 -3.15
C ILE A 639 -6.05 28.78 -2.72
N LEU A 640 -6.81 27.70 -2.95
CA LEU A 640 -8.19 27.56 -2.46
C LEU A 640 -8.23 27.02 -1.02
N HIS A 641 -7.11 26.58 -0.45
CA HIS A 641 -7.07 26.04 0.90
C HIS A 641 -7.51 27.09 1.93
N GLY A 642 -8.50 26.74 2.74
CA GLY A 642 -9.03 27.59 3.81
C GLY A 642 -10.06 28.62 3.35
N LYS A 643 -10.49 28.57 2.08
CA LYS A 643 -11.54 29.46 1.54
C LYS A 643 -12.93 28.99 1.99
N ILE A 644 -13.72 29.92 2.54
CA ILE A 644 -15.04 29.65 3.10
C ILE A 644 -16.12 30.28 2.24
N LEU A 645 -17.13 29.48 1.85
CA LEU A 645 -18.27 29.94 1.06
C LEU A 645 -19.58 29.43 1.69
N PRO A 646 -20.71 30.14 1.53
CA PRO A 646 -22.02 29.62 1.89
C PRO A 646 -22.31 28.29 1.17
N ALA A 647 -22.99 27.36 1.84
CA ALA A 647 -23.31 26.03 1.31
C ALA A 647 -24.06 26.09 -0.03
N ASP A 648 -25.02 27.02 -0.16
CA ASP A 648 -25.84 27.20 -1.36
C ASP A 648 -25.18 28.11 -2.44
N HIS A 649 -23.90 28.49 -2.26
CA HIS A 649 -23.25 29.41 -3.19
C HIS A 649 -22.95 28.75 -4.56
N SER A 650 -23.26 29.44 -5.65
CA SER A 650 -23.13 28.91 -7.02
C SER A 650 -21.70 28.51 -7.43
N LEU A 651 -20.68 29.02 -6.73
CA LEU A 651 -19.27 28.67 -6.97
C LEU A 651 -18.95 27.21 -6.63
N TRP A 652 -19.69 26.57 -5.73
CA TRP A 652 -19.51 25.15 -5.46
C TRP A 652 -19.73 24.30 -6.70
N ARG A 653 -20.63 24.71 -7.61
CA ARG A 653 -20.83 24.04 -8.91
C ARG A 653 -19.58 24.04 -9.81
N LYS A 654 -18.56 24.82 -9.48
CA LYS A 654 -17.35 25.04 -10.29
C LYS A 654 -16.07 24.54 -9.63
N ILE A 655 -16.01 24.59 -8.30
CA ILE A 655 -14.80 24.28 -7.54
C ILE A 655 -14.95 23.10 -6.57
N PHE A 656 -16.13 22.50 -6.43
CA PHE A 656 -16.30 21.34 -5.57
C PHE A 656 -15.44 20.17 -6.09
N PRO A 657 -14.56 19.56 -5.27
CA PRO A 657 -13.68 18.48 -5.71
C PRO A 657 -14.43 17.29 -6.33
N PRO A 658 -13.79 16.47 -7.20
CA PRO A 658 -12.41 16.57 -7.65
C PRO A 658 -12.20 17.59 -8.78
N ASN A 659 -11.17 18.44 -8.65
CA ASN A 659 -10.85 19.52 -9.61
C ASN A 659 -9.78 19.14 -10.66
N GLY A 660 -9.40 17.87 -10.73
CA GLY A 660 -8.41 17.35 -11.68
C GLY A 660 -8.07 15.88 -11.41
N TRP A 661 -7.35 15.25 -12.33
CA TRP A 661 -6.87 13.87 -12.16
C TRP A 661 -6.07 13.71 -10.86
N GLY A 662 -6.42 12.73 -10.04
CA GLY A 662 -5.77 12.50 -8.74
C GLY A 662 -5.89 13.71 -7.81
N CYS A 663 -7.08 14.32 -7.73
CA CYS A 663 -7.35 15.43 -6.82
C CYS A 663 -7.22 14.94 -5.37
N ARG A 664 -6.75 15.82 -4.48
CA ARG A 664 -6.53 15.52 -3.04
C ARG A 664 -7.11 16.62 -2.17
N CYS A 665 -8.25 17.13 -2.60
CA CYS A 665 -8.97 18.23 -1.98
C CYS A 665 -10.34 17.73 -1.56
N TYR A 666 -10.85 18.28 -0.47
CA TYR A 666 -12.11 17.89 0.15
C TYR A 666 -12.77 19.13 0.75
N VAL A 667 -14.02 19.00 1.16
CA VAL A 667 -14.80 20.11 1.72
C VAL A 667 -15.22 19.74 3.14
N VAL A 668 -15.04 20.67 4.07
CA VAL A 668 -15.45 20.51 5.48
C VAL A 668 -16.59 21.47 5.80
N PRO A 669 -17.60 21.05 6.58
CA PRO A 669 -18.65 21.95 7.03
C PRO A 669 -18.13 22.91 8.11
N ARG A 670 -18.77 24.08 8.23
CA ARG A 670 -18.53 25.10 9.25
C ARG A 670 -19.84 25.62 9.82
N MET A 671 -19.90 25.80 11.13
CA MET A 671 -21.04 26.40 11.81
C MET A 671 -21.02 27.92 11.63
N ALA A 672 -22.20 28.55 11.69
CA ALA A 672 -22.32 30.00 11.50
C ALA A 672 -21.43 30.84 12.45
N HIS A 673 -21.22 30.38 13.69
CA HIS A 673 -20.39 31.10 14.67
C HIS A 673 -18.88 30.92 14.48
N GLU A 674 -18.44 29.93 13.69
CA GLU A 674 -17.01 29.70 13.39
C GLU A 674 -16.49 30.62 12.28
N VAL A 675 -17.39 31.35 11.62
CA VAL A 675 -17.13 32.03 10.36
C VAL A 675 -17.32 33.54 10.52
N ASP A 676 -16.31 34.29 10.07
CA ASP A 676 -16.39 35.75 9.94
C ASP A 676 -17.01 36.12 8.58
N GLN A 677 -18.15 36.82 8.61
CA GLN A 677 -18.88 37.22 7.41
C GLN A 677 -18.08 38.16 6.50
N ALA A 678 -17.20 39.00 7.05
CA ALA A 678 -16.34 39.87 6.25
C ALA A 678 -15.35 39.04 5.42
N LYS A 679 -14.78 38.01 6.04
CA LYS A 679 -13.88 37.04 5.38
C LYS A 679 -14.59 36.20 4.33
N VAL A 680 -15.84 35.80 4.56
CA VAL A 680 -16.63 35.06 3.55
C VAL A 680 -16.81 35.88 2.28
N ASN A 681 -17.12 37.17 2.38
CA ASN A 681 -17.29 38.03 1.22
C ASN A 681 -15.98 38.19 0.44
N GLU A 682 -14.85 38.30 1.14
CA GLU A 682 -13.51 38.33 0.54
C GLU A 682 -13.18 37.01 -0.18
N ASP A 683 -13.46 35.88 0.47
CA ASP A 683 -13.22 34.55 -0.08
C ASP A 683 -14.09 34.26 -1.31
N ILE A 684 -15.35 34.71 -1.33
CA ILE A 684 -16.22 34.65 -2.52
C ILE A 684 -15.57 35.42 -3.67
N ALA A 685 -15.19 36.69 -3.46
CA ALA A 685 -14.57 37.52 -4.50
C ALA A 685 -13.27 36.91 -5.03
N PHE A 686 -12.45 36.31 -4.14
CA PHE A 686 -11.24 35.60 -4.53
C PHE A 686 -11.53 34.38 -5.41
N VAL A 687 -12.53 33.57 -5.04
CA VAL A 687 -12.88 32.38 -5.82
C VAL A 687 -13.52 32.76 -7.17
N GLU A 688 -14.28 33.86 -7.23
CA GLU A 688 -14.76 34.40 -8.51
C GLU A 688 -13.62 34.82 -9.44
N ASP A 689 -12.62 35.52 -8.91
CA ASP A 689 -11.41 35.89 -9.64
C ASP A 689 -10.65 34.65 -10.12
N TYR A 690 -10.45 33.67 -9.23
CA TYR A 690 -9.81 32.40 -9.56
C TYR A 690 -10.51 31.70 -10.75
N VAL A 691 -11.84 31.56 -10.70
CA VAL A 691 -12.63 30.93 -11.76
C VAL A 691 -12.54 31.70 -13.08
N LYS A 692 -12.42 33.03 -13.04
CA LYS A 692 -12.41 33.89 -14.24
C LYS A 692 -11.02 34.01 -14.88
N ASN A 693 -9.99 34.15 -14.06
CA ASN A 693 -8.68 34.62 -14.48
C ASN A 693 -7.59 33.54 -14.38
N ASN A 694 -7.73 32.52 -13.53
CA ASN A 694 -6.68 31.51 -13.36
C ASN A 694 -6.50 30.63 -14.62
N PRO A 695 -5.28 30.57 -15.20
CA PRO A 695 -5.02 29.79 -16.41
C PRO A 695 -5.07 28.28 -16.18
N GLU A 696 -4.72 27.81 -14.98
CA GLU A 696 -4.77 26.40 -14.61
C GLU A 696 -6.22 25.92 -14.44
N TYR A 697 -7.09 26.75 -13.86
CA TYR A 697 -8.54 26.49 -13.82
C TYR A 697 -9.15 26.40 -15.24
N LYS A 698 -8.75 27.28 -16.16
CA LYS A 698 -9.20 27.19 -17.57
C LYS A 698 -8.75 25.88 -18.23
N LYS A 699 -7.57 25.37 -17.87
CA LYS A 699 -7.05 24.09 -18.35
C LYS A 699 -7.84 22.92 -17.76
N THR A 700 -8.09 22.88 -16.45
CA THR A 700 -8.88 21.81 -15.82
C THR A 700 -10.35 21.84 -16.28
N LYS A 701 -10.91 23.02 -16.57
CA LYS A 701 -12.22 23.17 -17.20
C LYS A 701 -12.27 22.52 -18.58
N ARG A 702 -11.24 22.71 -19.42
CA ARG A 702 -11.13 22.04 -20.73
C ARG A 702 -10.98 20.52 -20.61
N GLN A 703 -10.46 20.03 -19.48
CA GLN A 703 -10.34 18.61 -19.14
C GLN A 703 -11.61 18.01 -18.51
N GLY A 704 -12.67 18.79 -18.31
CA GLY A 704 -13.94 18.30 -17.75
C GLY A 704 -14.01 18.21 -16.22
N PHE A 705 -13.18 18.92 -15.47
CA PHE A 705 -13.18 18.86 -13.99
C PHE A 705 -13.82 20.05 -13.28
N ALA A 706 -14.02 21.19 -13.95
CA ALA A 706 -14.57 22.42 -13.34
C ALA A 706 -16.11 22.38 -13.20
N ILE A 707 -16.61 21.31 -12.59
CA ILE A 707 -18.01 20.95 -12.45
C ILE A 707 -18.22 20.21 -11.13
N ASN A 708 -19.38 20.38 -10.51
CA ASN A 708 -19.77 19.53 -9.39
C ASN A 708 -20.37 18.22 -9.91
N ARG A 709 -19.64 17.13 -9.69
CA ARG A 709 -20.00 15.78 -10.15
C ARG A 709 -21.24 15.21 -9.48
N ALA A 710 -21.52 15.65 -8.26
CA ALA A 710 -22.75 15.29 -7.58
C ALA A 710 -23.97 15.92 -8.28
N ASP A 711 -23.86 17.18 -8.74
CA ASP A 711 -24.99 17.85 -9.39
C ASP A 711 -25.29 17.27 -10.78
N ILE A 712 -24.26 16.97 -11.58
CA ILE A 712 -24.44 16.48 -12.95
C ILE A 712 -24.66 14.96 -13.06
N ARG A 713 -24.36 14.20 -12.00
CA ARG A 713 -24.53 12.74 -11.92
C ARG A 713 -23.76 11.95 -12.99
N GLU A 714 -22.59 12.46 -13.38
CA GLU A 714 -21.68 11.80 -14.31
C GLU A 714 -20.31 11.60 -13.67
N VAL A 715 -19.77 10.38 -13.74
CA VAL A 715 -18.41 10.08 -13.25
C VAL A 715 -17.35 10.63 -14.20
N PHE A 716 -17.54 10.41 -15.50
CA PHE A 716 -16.72 10.93 -16.58
C PHE A 716 -17.58 11.76 -17.53
N THR A 717 -17.08 12.94 -17.91
CA THR A 717 -17.71 13.76 -18.95
C THR A 717 -17.24 13.32 -20.33
N ASP A 718 -17.99 13.70 -21.37
CA ASP A 718 -17.59 13.48 -22.76
C ASP A 718 -16.20 14.05 -23.09
N SER A 719 -15.78 15.12 -22.42
CA SER A 719 -14.44 15.72 -22.63
C SER A 719 -13.28 14.82 -22.18
N GLN A 720 -13.56 13.81 -21.35
CA GLN A 720 -12.58 12.82 -20.88
C GLN A 720 -12.67 11.50 -21.67
N SER A 721 -13.57 11.44 -22.66
CA SER A 721 -13.78 10.25 -23.49
C SER A 721 -12.63 9.99 -24.46
N TYR A 722 -12.46 8.73 -24.85
CA TYR A 722 -11.44 8.28 -25.80
C TYR A 722 -11.87 8.42 -27.28
N SER A 723 -13.01 9.05 -27.55
CA SER A 723 -13.54 9.30 -28.90
C SER A 723 -13.93 10.77 -29.08
N THR A 724 -13.69 11.31 -30.27
CA THR A 724 -14.16 12.65 -30.67
C THR A 724 -15.67 12.72 -30.80
N ASP A 725 -16.31 11.57 -31.05
CA ASP A 725 -17.75 11.39 -31.09
C ASP A 725 -18.10 10.11 -30.33
N PRO A 726 -18.24 10.20 -28.99
CA PRO A 726 -18.63 9.07 -28.16
C PRO A 726 -19.95 8.45 -28.62
N GLY A 727 -20.89 9.27 -29.11
CA GLY A 727 -22.18 8.82 -29.63
C GLY A 727 -22.03 7.84 -30.80
N LYS A 728 -21.15 8.13 -31.76
CA LYS A 728 -20.87 7.22 -32.89
C LYS A 728 -20.25 5.90 -32.45
N THR A 729 -19.36 5.91 -31.46
CA THR A 729 -18.75 4.68 -30.93
C THR A 729 -19.79 3.84 -30.17
N LEU A 730 -20.65 4.50 -29.39
CA LEU A 730 -21.79 3.85 -28.75
C LEU A 730 -22.74 3.26 -29.80
N LYS A 731 -23.00 3.96 -30.91
CA LYS A 731 -23.78 3.41 -32.03
C LYS A 731 -23.23 2.07 -32.54
N GLN A 732 -21.91 1.96 -32.65
CA GLN A 732 -21.26 0.70 -33.03
C GLN A 732 -21.43 -0.38 -31.96
N ALA A 733 -21.26 -0.04 -30.68
CA ALA A 733 -21.49 -0.97 -29.58
C ALA A 733 -22.95 -1.45 -29.47
N GLY A 734 -23.92 -0.60 -29.81
CA GLY A 734 -25.34 -0.95 -29.86
C GLY A 734 -25.69 -2.00 -30.92
N THR A 735 -24.78 -2.28 -31.87
CA THR A 735 -24.97 -3.34 -32.88
C THR A 735 -24.50 -4.72 -32.42
N LEU A 736 -23.74 -4.80 -31.33
CA LEU A 736 -23.27 -6.07 -30.76
C LEU A 736 -24.47 -6.93 -30.36
N THR A 737 -24.42 -8.21 -30.69
CA THR A 737 -25.49 -9.19 -30.48
C THR A 737 -25.14 -10.15 -29.35
N ALA A 738 -26.13 -10.91 -28.85
CA ALA A 738 -25.89 -12.00 -27.88
C ALA A 738 -24.75 -12.95 -28.26
N GLN A 739 -24.55 -13.22 -29.56
CA GLN A 739 -23.47 -14.09 -30.03
C GLN A 739 -22.08 -13.46 -29.83
N ASP A 740 -21.96 -12.14 -29.95
CA ASP A 740 -20.70 -11.42 -29.72
C ASP A 740 -20.29 -11.44 -28.23
N TRP A 741 -21.25 -11.69 -27.35
CA TRP A 741 -21.09 -11.86 -25.91
C TRP A 741 -21.00 -13.33 -25.46
N ASP A 742 -20.84 -14.26 -26.40
CA ASP A 742 -20.81 -15.71 -26.16
C ASP A 742 -22.07 -16.26 -25.45
N MET A 743 -23.22 -15.60 -25.62
CA MET A 743 -24.49 -16.01 -25.02
C MET A 743 -25.28 -16.95 -25.95
N PRO A 744 -26.01 -17.95 -25.40
CA PRO A 744 -26.80 -18.87 -26.21
C PRO A 744 -27.93 -18.14 -26.96
N PRO A 745 -28.38 -18.67 -28.13
CA PRO A 745 -29.57 -18.15 -28.83
C PRO A 745 -30.80 -18.16 -27.92
N ILE A 746 -31.72 -17.22 -28.15
CA ILE A 746 -32.89 -16.99 -27.28
C ILE A 746 -33.75 -18.24 -27.10
N GLU A 747 -33.90 -19.05 -28.16
CA GLU A 747 -34.67 -20.30 -28.14
C GLU A 747 -34.03 -21.32 -27.17
N SER A 748 -32.72 -21.50 -27.25
CA SER A 748 -31.99 -22.40 -26.35
C SER A 748 -31.96 -21.89 -24.91
N ALA A 749 -31.86 -20.57 -24.71
CA ALA A 749 -31.94 -19.95 -23.39
C ALA A 749 -33.33 -20.17 -22.77
N GLN A 750 -34.39 -20.00 -23.57
CA GLN A 750 -35.76 -20.18 -23.16
C GLN A 750 -36.10 -21.64 -22.83
N GLU A 751 -35.64 -22.62 -23.61
CA GLU A 751 -35.82 -24.05 -23.28
C GLU A 751 -35.21 -24.42 -21.92
N LYS A 752 -34.04 -23.84 -21.60
CA LYS A 752 -33.31 -24.14 -20.37
C LYS A 752 -33.87 -23.41 -19.16
N ARG A 753 -34.18 -22.11 -19.29
CA ARG A 753 -34.53 -21.20 -18.19
C ARG A 753 -36.05 -20.95 -18.07
N GLY A 754 -36.79 -20.98 -19.17
CA GLY A 754 -38.22 -20.66 -19.25
C GLY A 754 -39.16 -21.75 -18.77
N LYS A 755 -39.02 -22.17 -17.52
CA LYS A 755 -39.83 -23.23 -16.89
C LYS A 755 -41.13 -22.70 -16.27
N SER A 756 -41.20 -21.40 -15.97
CA SER A 756 -42.36 -20.77 -15.34
C SER A 756 -43.41 -20.32 -16.36
N THR A 757 -44.65 -20.15 -15.87
CA THR A 757 -45.77 -19.53 -16.58
C THR A 757 -46.16 -18.24 -15.85
N TYR A 758 -46.64 -17.24 -16.58
CA TYR A 758 -47.16 -16.00 -15.99
C TYR A 758 -48.70 -15.98 -16.05
N GLN A 759 -49.31 -15.17 -15.20
CA GLN A 759 -50.76 -15.00 -15.16
C GLN A 759 -51.21 -13.92 -16.16
N GLU A 760 -52.02 -14.32 -17.14
CA GLU A 760 -52.71 -13.39 -18.04
C GLU A 760 -54.08 -12.98 -17.49
N SER A 761 -54.43 -11.70 -17.59
CA SER A 761 -55.79 -11.23 -17.28
C SER A 761 -56.43 -10.54 -18.47
N LYS A 762 -57.50 -11.13 -19.00
CA LYS A 762 -58.26 -10.54 -20.12
C LYS A 762 -59.19 -9.40 -19.68
N ASP A 763 -59.53 -9.35 -18.40
CA ASP A 763 -60.38 -8.33 -17.82
C ASP A 763 -59.64 -6.98 -17.74
N ARG A 764 -60.32 -5.88 -18.12
CA ARG A 764 -59.75 -4.53 -18.01
C ARG A 764 -59.71 -4.02 -16.57
N GLN A 765 -60.42 -4.65 -15.64
CA GLN A 765 -60.37 -4.32 -14.22
C GLN A 765 -58.95 -4.44 -13.65
N VAL A 766 -58.12 -5.31 -14.24
CA VAL A 766 -56.70 -5.46 -13.89
C VAL A 766 -55.91 -4.16 -13.96
N ILE A 767 -56.27 -3.22 -14.85
CA ILE A 767 -55.58 -1.92 -14.99
C ILE A 767 -55.80 -1.08 -13.73
N THR A 768 -57.04 -1.06 -13.22
CA THR A 768 -57.42 -0.32 -12.02
C THR A 768 -56.82 -0.95 -10.78
N ASP A 769 -56.86 -2.27 -10.68
CA ASP A 769 -56.32 -3.03 -9.54
C ASP A 769 -54.79 -2.85 -9.47
N PHE A 770 -54.10 -3.00 -10.60
CA PHE A 770 -52.66 -2.78 -10.72
C PHE A 770 -52.26 -1.35 -10.35
N TRP A 771 -53.01 -0.34 -10.82
CA TRP A 771 -52.79 1.07 -10.43
C TRP A 771 -52.93 1.26 -8.93
N ASN A 772 -53.99 0.74 -8.32
CA ASN A 772 -54.24 0.92 -6.90
C ASN A 772 -53.21 0.22 -6.01
N HIS A 773 -52.64 -0.90 -6.47
CA HIS A 773 -51.63 -1.64 -5.73
C HIS A 773 -50.25 -0.97 -5.73
N HIS A 774 -49.89 -0.25 -6.80
CA HIS A 774 -48.54 0.29 -7.00
C HIS A 774 -48.44 1.83 -6.99
N LYS A 775 -49.55 2.56 -6.87
CA LYS A 775 -49.55 4.03 -6.86
C LYS A 775 -48.78 4.59 -5.66
N VAL A 776 -47.93 5.58 -5.91
CA VAL A 776 -47.31 6.41 -4.87
C VAL A 776 -48.16 7.65 -4.64
N ASP A 777 -48.67 8.25 -5.72
CA ASP A 777 -49.59 9.37 -5.68
C ASP A 777 -50.70 9.24 -6.75
N ASN A 778 -51.47 10.31 -6.98
CA ASN A 778 -52.57 10.30 -7.95
C ASN A 778 -52.10 10.33 -9.42
N LYS A 779 -50.81 10.52 -9.69
CA LYS A 779 -50.20 10.74 -11.01
C LYS A 779 -49.17 9.67 -11.38
N GLU A 780 -48.47 9.07 -10.42
CA GLU A 780 -47.36 8.13 -10.62
C GLU A 780 -47.46 6.87 -9.75
N MET A 781 -46.99 5.76 -10.32
CA MET A 781 -46.70 4.51 -9.61
C MET A 781 -45.21 4.21 -9.67
N THR A 782 -44.72 3.38 -8.73
CA THR A 782 -43.33 2.93 -8.71
C THR A 782 -43.24 1.42 -8.53
N LEU A 783 -42.39 0.79 -9.34
CA LEU A 783 -41.95 -0.60 -9.19
C LEU A 783 -40.47 -0.63 -8.82
N THR A 784 -39.98 -1.75 -8.30
CA THR A 784 -38.57 -1.90 -7.93
C THR A 784 -37.94 -3.05 -8.71
N ASP A 785 -36.76 -2.84 -9.28
CA ASP A 785 -36.04 -3.85 -10.04
C ASP A 785 -35.13 -4.75 -9.19
N TYR A 786 -34.47 -5.69 -9.88
CA TYR A 786 -33.52 -6.64 -9.29
C TYR A 786 -32.33 -6.01 -8.56
N ALA A 787 -32.00 -4.74 -8.86
CA ALA A 787 -30.93 -3.97 -8.23
C ALA A 787 -31.50 -2.95 -7.23
N SER A 788 -32.76 -3.09 -6.83
CA SER A 788 -33.49 -2.17 -5.95
C SER A 788 -33.70 -0.76 -6.51
N ARG A 789 -33.63 -0.59 -7.84
CA ARG A 789 -33.88 0.69 -8.53
C ARG A 789 -35.39 0.94 -8.66
N PRO A 790 -35.90 2.13 -8.34
CA PRO A 790 -37.27 2.54 -8.54
C PRO A 790 -37.52 2.87 -10.02
N LEU A 791 -38.53 2.23 -10.59
CA LEU A 791 -39.04 2.46 -11.94
C LEU A 791 -40.39 3.15 -11.86
N SER A 792 -40.48 4.37 -12.37
CA SER A 792 -41.72 5.14 -12.36
C SER A 792 -42.56 4.90 -13.62
N LEU A 793 -43.88 4.95 -13.45
CA LEU A 793 -44.84 4.91 -14.56
C LEU A 793 -46.00 5.87 -14.26
N SER A 794 -46.26 6.82 -15.16
CA SER A 794 -47.36 7.75 -14.98
C SER A 794 -48.71 7.11 -15.32
N LYS A 795 -49.78 7.58 -14.69
CA LYS A 795 -51.16 7.12 -14.97
C LYS A 795 -51.54 7.29 -16.43
N GLN A 796 -51.09 8.40 -17.03
CA GLN A 796 -51.32 8.69 -18.44
C GLN A 796 -50.58 7.71 -19.34
N ALA A 797 -49.31 7.39 -19.02
CA ALA A 797 -48.52 6.41 -19.76
C ALA A 797 -49.12 5.01 -19.66
N LEU A 798 -49.51 4.56 -18.46
CA LEU A 798 -50.19 3.27 -18.26
C LEU A 798 -51.44 3.18 -19.15
N ASN A 799 -52.35 4.14 -19.03
CA ASN A 799 -53.61 4.13 -19.79
C ASN A 799 -53.37 4.12 -21.30
N ASN A 800 -52.35 4.85 -21.78
CA ASN A 800 -52.00 4.89 -23.20
C ASN A 800 -51.43 3.56 -23.70
N LEU A 801 -50.52 2.94 -22.94
CA LEU A 801 -49.90 1.66 -23.31
C LEU A 801 -50.93 0.51 -23.27
N THR A 802 -51.86 0.53 -22.32
CA THR A 802 -52.93 -0.48 -22.17
C THR A 802 -54.13 -0.26 -23.09
N LYS A 803 -54.06 0.68 -24.04
CA LYS A 803 -55.04 0.73 -25.15
C LYS A 803 -54.91 -0.52 -26.03
N ASP A 804 -53.70 -1.03 -26.16
CA ASP A 804 -53.39 -2.31 -26.81
C ASP A 804 -53.88 -3.47 -25.95
N THR A 805 -54.68 -4.36 -26.55
CA THR A 805 -55.31 -5.49 -25.86
C THR A 805 -54.31 -6.55 -25.41
N GLN A 806 -53.17 -6.70 -26.07
CA GLN A 806 -52.17 -7.68 -25.64
C GLN A 806 -51.35 -7.18 -24.45
N LYS A 807 -51.20 -5.86 -24.31
CA LYS A 807 -50.39 -5.26 -23.23
C LYS A 807 -51.09 -5.27 -21.89
N HIS A 808 -52.42 -5.12 -21.83
CA HIS A 808 -53.13 -5.21 -20.55
C HIS A 808 -53.16 -6.63 -19.99
N TRP A 809 -53.10 -7.66 -20.84
CA TRP A 809 -53.02 -9.06 -20.41
C TRP A 809 -51.76 -9.37 -19.61
N LEU A 810 -50.68 -8.65 -19.88
CA LEU A 810 -49.35 -8.91 -19.32
C LEU A 810 -49.04 -8.10 -18.05
N LEU A 811 -49.95 -7.22 -17.59
CA LEU A 811 -49.68 -6.29 -16.49
C LEU A 811 -49.22 -6.98 -15.21
N ASN A 812 -49.82 -8.12 -14.87
CA ASN A 812 -49.46 -8.88 -13.66
C ASN A 812 -48.07 -9.51 -13.73
N ALA A 813 -47.50 -9.67 -14.93
CA ALA A 813 -46.15 -10.21 -15.12
C ALA A 813 -45.06 -9.13 -14.96
N LEU A 814 -45.39 -7.83 -15.11
CA LEU A 814 -44.41 -6.74 -15.05
C LEU A 814 -43.57 -6.73 -13.77
N PRO A 815 -44.16 -6.80 -12.56
CA PRO A 815 -43.39 -6.79 -11.32
C PRO A 815 -42.42 -7.97 -11.22
N GLU A 816 -42.79 -9.14 -11.73
CA GLU A 816 -41.94 -10.33 -11.75
C GLU A 816 -40.75 -10.17 -12.71
N ILE A 817 -41.00 -9.67 -13.92
CA ILE A 817 -39.97 -9.45 -14.95
C ILE A 817 -38.92 -8.43 -14.47
N ILE A 818 -39.37 -7.36 -13.81
CA ILE A 818 -38.51 -6.28 -13.35
C ILE A 818 -37.69 -6.70 -12.12
N LYS A 819 -38.32 -7.41 -11.17
CA LYS A 819 -37.68 -7.85 -9.92
C LYS A 819 -36.72 -9.03 -10.11
N ASP A 820 -37.02 -9.95 -11.02
CA ASP A 820 -36.18 -11.12 -11.31
C ASP A 820 -36.08 -11.40 -12.83
N PRO A 821 -35.36 -10.55 -13.59
CA PRO A 821 -35.12 -10.77 -15.01
C PRO A 821 -34.08 -11.88 -15.23
N ASP A 822 -34.24 -12.65 -16.30
CA ASP A 822 -33.20 -13.61 -16.74
C ASP A 822 -32.03 -12.89 -17.42
N GLU A 823 -32.31 -11.86 -18.21
CA GLU A 823 -31.30 -11.04 -18.87
C GLU A 823 -31.67 -9.56 -18.77
N VAL A 824 -30.64 -8.70 -18.69
CA VAL A 824 -30.82 -7.25 -18.71
C VAL A 824 -29.83 -6.65 -19.67
N TRP A 825 -30.34 -5.86 -20.61
CA TRP A 825 -29.56 -5.22 -21.66
C TRP A 825 -29.67 -3.71 -21.55
N VAL A 826 -28.58 -3.01 -21.80
CA VAL A 826 -28.54 -1.56 -21.94
C VAL A 826 -28.34 -1.21 -23.42
N ASN A 827 -29.40 -0.68 -24.03
CA ASN A 827 -29.47 -0.26 -25.44
C ASN A 827 -30.81 0.43 -25.72
N ASP A 828 -30.88 1.38 -26.64
CA ASP A 828 -32.11 2.13 -26.97
C ASP A 828 -33.03 1.47 -28.02
N LEU A 829 -32.81 0.19 -28.38
CA LEU A 829 -33.52 -0.55 -29.44
C LEU A 829 -33.30 0.01 -30.87
N THR A 830 -32.86 1.25 -31.02
CA THR A 830 -32.52 1.95 -32.29
C THR A 830 -31.01 1.99 -32.58
N GLY A 831 -30.18 1.67 -31.59
CA GLY A 831 -28.73 1.74 -31.59
C GLY A 831 -28.13 3.12 -31.36
N GLU A 832 -28.87 4.17 -30.96
CA GLU A 832 -28.40 5.56 -30.92
C GLU A 832 -27.93 6.08 -29.55
N ALA A 833 -28.48 5.55 -28.45
CA ALA A 833 -28.16 5.92 -27.08
C ALA A 833 -28.06 4.71 -26.13
N PHE A 834 -27.27 4.86 -25.07
CA PHE A 834 -27.20 3.94 -23.93
C PHE A 834 -27.92 4.60 -22.77
N ASP A 835 -29.25 4.66 -22.82
CA ASP A 835 -30.12 5.29 -21.82
C ASP A 835 -31.33 4.43 -21.46
N THR A 836 -31.39 3.22 -22.00
CA THR A 836 -32.57 2.37 -21.96
C THR A 836 -32.17 1.00 -21.42
N TYR A 837 -32.87 0.55 -20.39
CA TYR A 837 -32.78 -0.78 -19.83
C TYR A 837 -33.87 -1.68 -20.42
N LEU A 838 -33.47 -2.87 -20.85
CA LEU A 838 -34.34 -3.89 -21.39
C LEU A 838 -34.26 -5.11 -20.46
N TYR A 839 -35.35 -5.36 -19.75
CA TYR A 839 -35.50 -6.51 -18.84
C TYR A 839 -36.17 -7.64 -19.61
N LEU A 840 -35.54 -8.82 -19.67
CA LEU A 840 -36.09 -10.00 -20.33
C LEU A 840 -36.32 -11.09 -19.29
N LYS A 841 -37.46 -11.77 -19.41
CA LYS A 841 -37.74 -13.00 -18.66
C LYS A 841 -38.26 -14.08 -19.59
N TYR A 842 -37.70 -15.27 -19.44
CA TYR A 842 -38.05 -16.47 -20.18
C TYR A 842 -39.22 -17.16 -19.50
N TYR A 843 -40.30 -17.37 -20.27
CA TYR A 843 -41.44 -18.16 -19.86
C TYR A 843 -41.61 -19.35 -20.80
N ARG A 844 -42.41 -20.33 -20.36
CA ARG A 844 -42.72 -21.49 -21.18
C ARG A 844 -43.46 -21.06 -22.45
N GLY A 845 -42.84 -21.28 -23.61
CA GLY A 845 -43.44 -20.98 -24.92
C GLY A 845 -43.31 -19.53 -25.40
N GLN A 846 -42.90 -18.56 -24.57
CA GLN A 846 -42.57 -17.20 -25.02
C GLN A 846 -41.59 -16.43 -24.12
N THR A 847 -40.99 -15.37 -24.66
CA THR A 847 -40.12 -14.44 -23.91
C THR A 847 -40.76 -13.05 -23.81
N LEU A 848 -40.91 -12.54 -22.58
CA LEU A 848 -41.44 -11.21 -22.31
C LEU A 848 -40.31 -10.20 -22.11
N ARG A 849 -40.54 -8.95 -22.54
CA ARG A 849 -39.61 -7.84 -22.29
C ARG A 849 -40.32 -6.62 -21.70
N VAL A 850 -39.61 -5.92 -20.82
CA VAL A 850 -39.98 -4.59 -20.31
C VAL A 850 -38.87 -3.60 -20.67
N VAL A 851 -39.25 -2.43 -21.17
CA VAL A 851 -38.35 -1.35 -21.61
C VAL A 851 -38.48 -0.18 -20.64
N ALA A 852 -37.39 0.19 -19.97
CA ALA A 852 -37.33 1.36 -19.11
C ALA A 852 -36.30 2.37 -19.64
N ARG A 853 -36.66 3.66 -19.68
CA ARG A 853 -35.81 4.74 -20.19
C ARG A 853 -35.42 5.70 -19.08
N LEU A 854 -34.14 6.04 -19.03
CA LEU A 854 -33.62 7.03 -18.09
C LEU A 854 -33.93 8.45 -18.61
N SER A 855 -34.58 9.26 -17.78
CA SER A 855 -34.78 10.68 -18.03
C SER A 855 -33.47 11.45 -17.88
N LYS A 856 -33.39 12.66 -18.43
CA LYS A 856 -32.25 13.57 -18.15
C LYS A 856 -32.13 13.94 -16.66
N GLU A 857 -33.22 13.79 -15.92
CA GLU A 857 -33.31 14.03 -14.49
C GLU A 857 -33.02 12.77 -13.67
N GLY A 858 -32.56 11.68 -14.30
CA GLY A 858 -32.15 10.44 -13.65
C GLY A 858 -33.29 9.50 -13.27
N ASP A 859 -34.52 9.76 -13.71
CA ASP A 859 -35.67 8.90 -13.43
C ASP A 859 -35.74 7.75 -14.43
N LEU A 860 -35.75 6.51 -13.93
CA LEU A 860 -35.95 5.34 -14.78
C LEU A 860 -37.46 5.13 -14.99
N THR A 861 -37.95 5.43 -16.18
CA THR A 861 -39.38 5.40 -16.51
C THR A 861 -39.73 4.17 -17.35
N ILE A 862 -40.79 3.43 -16.99
CA ILE A 862 -41.28 2.33 -17.81
C ILE A 862 -41.90 2.93 -19.08
N SER A 863 -41.34 2.57 -20.22
CA SER A 863 -41.70 3.12 -21.52
C SER A 863 -42.52 2.16 -22.37
N ASP A 864 -42.27 0.85 -22.29
CA ASP A 864 -43.00 -0.16 -23.06
C ASP A 864 -42.85 -1.58 -22.48
N TRP A 865 -43.75 -2.51 -22.86
CA TRP A 865 -43.62 -3.95 -22.63
C TRP A 865 -44.31 -4.75 -23.73
N LEU A 866 -43.68 -5.84 -24.18
CA LEU A 866 -44.14 -6.61 -25.34
C LEU A 866 -43.89 -8.13 -25.19
N PRO A 867 -44.81 -8.98 -25.71
CA PRO A 867 -44.58 -10.41 -25.83
C PRO A 867 -43.72 -10.75 -27.06
N ASN A 868 -43.23 -12.01 -27.11
CA ASN A 868 -42.50 -12.58 -28.25
C ASN A 868 -41.23 -11.82 -28.63
N THR A 869 -40.37 -11.59 -27.63
CA THR A 869 -39.04 -11.03 -27.85
C THR A 869 -38.24 -11.91 -28.79
N ARG A 870 -37.77 -11.34 -29.90
CA ARG A 870 -36.90 -11.99 -30.90
C ARG A 870 -35.42 -11.69 -30.64
N GLU A 871 -34.52 -12.50 -31.23
CA GLU A 871 -33.06 -12.36 -31.12
C GLU A 871 -32.55 -10.95 -31.47
N LYS A 872 -33.16 -10.27 -32.45
CA LYS A 872 -32.79 -8.91 -32.86
C LYS A 872 -32.86 -7.85 -31.75
N HIS A 873 -33.48 -8.16 -30.62
CA HIS A 873 -33.61 -7.25 -29.48
C HIS A 873 -32.57 -7.52 -28.39
N ARG A 874 -31.85 -8.65 -28.43
CA ARG A 874 -30.71 -8.95 -27.55
C ARG A 874 -29.46 -8.33 -28.16
N ARG A 875 -29.38 -7.00 -28.07
CA ARG A 875 -28.30 -6.19 -28.65
C ARG A 875 -27.82 -5.12 -27.70
N GLY A 876 -26.57 -4.71 -27.83
CA GLY A 876 -25.92 -3.70 -27.00
C GLY A 876 -25.10 -4.34 -25.89
N LEU A 877 -25.18 -3.78 -24.68
CA LEU A 877 -24.41 -4.24 -23.53
C LEU A 877 -25.29 -5.08 -22.59
N PRO A 878 -25.02 -6.38 -22.39
CA PRO A 878 -25.68 -7.19 -21.38
C PRO A 878 -25.09 -6.89 -20.01
N VAL A 879 -25.90 -6.32 -19.12
CA VAL A 879 -25.52 -6.04 -17.72
C VAL A 879 -25.91 -7.19 -16.79
N ARG A 880 -26.82 -8.08 -17.23
CA ARG A 880 -27.12 -9.38 -16.61
C ARG A 880 -27.27 -10.43 -17.70
N LYS A 881 -26.51 -11.53 -17.61
CA LYS A 881 -26.39 -12.61 -18.62
C LYS A 881 -27.04 -13.92 -18.15
#